data_AF-A0A510BAH5-F1
#
_entry.id   AF-A0A510BAH5-F1
#
_cell.length_a   1.000
_cell.length_b   1.000
_cell.length_c   1.000
_cell.angle_alpha   90.00
_cell.angle_beta   90.00
_cell.angle_gamma   90.00
#
_symmetry.space_group_name_H-M   'P 1'
#
loop_
_entity.id
_entity.type
_entity.pdbx_description
1 polymer ?
#
loop_
_entity_poly.entity_id
_entity_poly.type
_entity_poly.pdbx_seq_one_letter_code
_entity_poly.pdbx_strand_id
1 'polypeptide(L)'
;MYPPKGFLKIFSTPSDAEAYINDEYKGKTPLVLKLDPGNYSVKVTKDGYEGYETEIVEIETGKIAEINVFLKPYGILKISSDPSDAEVYINGEYRGNTPLELKLDPGNYSVKVTKDGYENYETKIEIKTGKTTEVNAVLKPYGILKIYSTPSGAKVYIDGYYKGTTPLTVEVSPGTHTIKIKKDGYKDYSDTVYVSSGDSKTINAKLTSKKATLYIRSDPSGAKVYIDGYYKGTTPLTVEVSPGTHTIKIKKDGYKDYSDTVYVSSGDSKTINAKLTSKKATLYIRSDPSGAKVYINGEYKGKTPLELKLDPGFYTVKISKDGYEDYIAYIILRSGKTTKINAVLKLYGTLKISSNPSRAYVYINGKYVGITPLELNLSPGSYNVEIKTIFGEKVYEKTVVVKAGEITKISADLNTNTGISSSDENNWNSSNIITALNTKSEKTVKSNTSITALLGNIGIGALLIIGLLLLIILTRSRKPSETSKQPTETSPDTPEKLDEKLQAFPKELLPKYKPLEFLGEGGFAKVFKVKRRSDGKIIALKIPNLDEKARKFFLKEIRAWRLLNHPNIVKLYNAYEEPIPHIEMEYIEGITLNGKVIRDLGKYPKPVDEKKTLDLIRGIAKGLKHAHSKQIYHRDLKPQNILITPDLTPKITDWGLAKIGAISTSATTTKGLTLLYAAPEQLDEETYGHTDHRTDIYQLGLIFYELLTGKLPYEGITPTVVVAKVINPAVKPKPPSYFNKELAKYDGIFEKLLAKRKEDRYQSVDEFLKALDSIEELTREKEKFKDTLTKTTQRLKISTDKKEIEKLTRDLIETTVKLALNCARVNDKVGLLDTLELLRDYVKSEENRKDLEKVISHIEYLIKEGIPIGEDTIERLKVLLNRIKREWS
;
A
#
# COMPACT_ATOMS: atom_id res chain seq x y z
N MET A 1 92.98 112.33 -51.21
CA MET A 1 93.20 110.86 -51.27
C MET A 1 92.06 110.20 -50.51
N TYR A 2 91.46 109.13 -51.03
CA TYR A 2 90.53 108.31 -50.25
C TYR A 2 91.32 107.39 -49.30
N PRO A 3 90.83 107.10 -48.08
CA PRO A 3 91.50 106.17 -47.18
C PRO A 3 91.52 104.74 -47.75
N PRO A 4 92.50 103.89 -47.41
CA PRO A 4 92.52 102.50 -47.86
C PRO A 4 91.37 101.70 -47.22
N LYS A 5 90.63 100.96 -48.04
CA LYS A 5 89.57 100.03 -47.57
C LYS A 5 90.17 98.76 -46.95
N GLY A 6 89.42 98.10 -46.08
CA GLY A 6 89.71 96.74 -45.60
C GLY A 6 88.97 95.67 -46.42
N PHE A 7 89.18 94.40 -46.08
CA PHE A 7 88.46 93.28 -46.68
C PHE A 7 87.84 92.36 -45.61
N LEU A 8 86.63 91.88 -45.87
CA LEU A 8 85.97 90.85 -45.09
C LEU A 8 85.78 89.60 -45.94
N LYS A 9 86.24 88.45 -45.46
CA LYS A 9 85.96 87.14 -46.04
C LYS A 9 84.99 86.37 -45.16
N ILE A 10 83.93 85.82 -45.74
CA ILE A 10 82.95 84.99 -45.03
C ILE A 10 82.88 83.64 -45.72
N PHE A 11 83.28 82.61 -44.98
CA PHE A 11 83.15 81.22 -45.37
C PHE A 11 82.03 80.59 -44.54
N SER A 12 81.32 79.61 -45.12
CA SER A 12 80.46 78.74 -44.34
C SER A 12 80.61 77.28 -44.74
N THR A 13 80.29 76.40 -43.79
CA THR A 13 80.11 74.97 -43.99
C THR A 13 78.67 74.63 -43.65
N PRO A 14 77.86 74.14 -44.62
CA PRO A 14 78.15 74.08 -46.05
C PRO A 14 78.32 75.47 -46.67
N SER A 15 79.04 75.54 -47.80
CA SER A 15 79.12 76.74 -48.65
C SER A 15 77.80 76.99 -49.38
N ASP A 16 77.70 78.06 -50.18
CA ASP A 16 76.47 78.52 -50.82
C ASP A 16 75.36 78.87 -49.79
N ALA A 17 75.76 79.40 -48.63
CA ALA A 17 74.85 80.01 -47.66
C ALA A 17 74.73 81.50 -47.95
N GLU A 18 73.56 82.07 -47.72
CA GLU A 18 73.28 83.49 -47.97
C GLU A 18 73.88 84.34 -46.85
N ALA A 19 74.72 85.31 -47.23
CA ALA A 19 75.45 86.18 -46.33
C ALA A 19 74.92 87.61 -46.41
N TYR A 20 74.60 88.18 -45.26
CA TYR A 20 74.06 89.52 -45.08
C TYR A 20 75.03 90.32 -44.21
N ILE A 21 75.21 91.60 -44.54
CA ILE A 21 76.02 92.55 -43.81
C ILE A 21 75.11 93.70 -43.39
N ASN A 22 75.00 93.98 -42.08
CA ASN A 22 74.03 94.95 -41.55
C ASN A 22 72.62 94.70 -42.10
N ASP A 23 72.18 93.44 -42.04
CA ASP A 23 70.92 92.89 -42.60
C ASP A 23 70.71 93.04 -44.13
N GLU A 24 71.62 93.67 -44.87
CA GLU A 24 71.57 93.73 -46.33
C GLU A 24 72.25 92.51 -46.97
N TYR A 25 71.54 91.78 -47.83
CA TYR A 25 72.09 90.65 -48.58
C TYR A 25 73.27 91.08 -49.47
N LYS A 26 74.42 90.41 -49.34
CA LYS A 26 75.64 90.71 -50.11
C LYS A 26 76.10 89.59 -51.05
N GLY A 27 75.46 88.43 -51.01
CA GLY A 27 75.78 87.29 -51.86
C GLY A 27 75.81 85.97 -51.07
N LYS A 28 76.43 84.95 -51.67
CA LYS A 28 76.59 83.64 -51.03
C LYS A 28 78.05 83.33 -50.70
N THR A 29 78.25 82.52 -49.66
CA THR A 29 79.57 82.07 -49.20
C THR A 29 80.22 81.04 -50.14
N PRO A 30 81.55 81.03 -50.31
CA PRO A 30 82.52 81.96 -49.74
C PRO A 30 82.46 83.34 -50.42
N LEU A 31 82.31 84.38 -49.61
CA LEU A 31 82.09 85.76 -50.05
C LEU A 31 83.26 86.64 -49.61
N VAL A 32 83.76 87.50 -50.52
CA VAL A 32 84.80 88.49 -50.20
C VAL A 32 84.29 89.88 -50.52
N LEU A 33 84.24 90.75 -49.51
CA LEU A 33 83.76 92.12 -49.62
C LEU A 33 84.87 93.10 -49.31
N LYS A 34 84.90 94.22 -50.05
CA LYS A 34 85.81 95.34 -49.81
C LYS A 34 85.03 96.46 -49.10
N LEU A 35 85.20 96.55 -47.79
CA LEU A 35 84.43 97.41 -46.91
C LEU A 35 85.26 98.61 -46.43
N ASP A 36 84.59 99.70 -46.08
CA ASP A 36 85.26 100.80 -45.38
C ASP A 36 85.60 100.39 -43.94
N PRO A 37 86.62 100.99 -43.29
CA PRO A 37 86.94 100.63 -41.92
C PRO A 37 85.78 100.92 -40.96
N GLY A 38 85.45 99.98 -40.09
CA GLY A 38 84.29 100.06 -39.19
C GLY A 38 83.76 98.70 -38.74
N ASN A 39 82.71 98.73 -37.92
CA ASN A 39 82.05 97.53 -37.38
C ASN A 39 80.82 97.15 -38.21
N TYR A 40 80.70 95.85 -38.49
CA TYR A 40 79.60 95.29 -39.28
C TYR A 40 78.97 94.09 -38.57
N SER A 41 77.65 93.95 -38.61
CA SER A 41 76.99 92.69 -38.27
C SER A 41 77.05 91.75 -39.46
N VAL A 42 77.15 90.44 -39.19
CA VAL A 42 77.20 89.40 -40.22
C VAL A 42 76.22 88.28 -39.86
N LYS A 43 75.26 88.08 -40.76
CA LYS A 43 74.27 87.00 -40.68
C LYS A 43 74.49 86.04 -41.84
N VAL A 44 74.48 84.74 -41.58
CA VAL A 44 74.65 83.68 -42.59
C VAL A 44 73.55 82.64 -42.43
N THR A 45 72.72 82.47 -43.46
CA THR A 45 71.54 81.59 -43.43
C THR A 45 71.54 80.59 -44.57
N LYS A 46 70.97 79.40 -44.34
CA LYS A 46 70.74 78.41 -45.41
C LYS A 46 69.54 77.52 -45.11
N ASP A 47 68.71 77.26 -46.11
CA ASP A 47 67.55 76.37 -45.99
C ASP A 47 67.94 74.97 -45.47
N GLY A 48 67.26 74.54 -44.42
CA GLY A 48 67.56 73.28 -43.72
C GLY A 48 68.72 73.35 -42.74
N TYR A 49 69.25 74.53 -42.44
CA TYR A 49 70.30 74.74 -41.45
C TYR A 49 69.93 75.87 -40.47
N GLU A 50 70.43 75.79 -39.24
CA GLU A 50 70.32 76.87 -38.26
C GLU A 50 71.18 78.06 -38.72
N GLY A 51 70.58 79.26 -38.75
CA GLY A 51 71.26 80.49 -39.14
C GLY A 51 72.28 80.93 -38.10
N TYR A 52 73.37 81.51 -38.56
CA TYR A 52 74.41 82.13 -37.75
C TYR A 52 74.28 83.65 -37.82
N GLU A 53 74.56 84.33 -36.71
CA GLU A 53 74.51 85.79 -36.62
C GLU A 53 75.54 86.29 -35.60
N THR A 54 76.27 87.35 -35.94
CA THR A 54 77.20 88.05 -35.06
C THR A 54 77.09 89.55 -35.26
N GLU A 55 77.08 90.32 -34.17
CA GLU A 55 76.73 91.74 -34.19
C GLU A 55 77.91 92.67 -34.53
N ILE A 56 79.15 92.25 -34.26
CA ILE A 56 80.35 93.09 -34.43
C ILE A 56 81.48 92.31 -35.08
N VAL A 57 81.86 92.75 -36.28
CA VAL A 57 83.06 92.35 -37.01
C VAL A 57 83.79 93.62 -37.40
N GLU A 58 84.93 93.86 -36.77
CA GLU A 58 85.75 95.05 -36.98
C GLU A 58 86.62 94.90 -38.24
N ILE A 59 86.52 95.88 -39.15
CA ILE A 59 87.31 95.97 -40.37
C ILE A 59 88.30 97.12 -40.23
N GLU A 60 89.59 96.81 -40.31
CA GLU A 60 90.66 97.81 -40.27
C GLU A 60 91.25 98.10 -41.66
N THR A 61 91.74 99.33 -41.83
CA THR A 61 92.48 99.81 -43.00
C THR A 61 93.58 98.84 -43.44
N GLY A 62 93.44 98.25 -44.63
CA GLY A 62 94.43 97.36 -45.23
C GLY A 62 94.55 95.96 -44.62
N LYS A 63 93.75 95.61 -43.60
CA LYS A 63 93.68 94.24 -43.06
C LYS A 63 92.60 93.41 -43.75
N ILE A 64 92.67 92.09 -43.55
CA ILE A 64 91.64 91.12 -43.94
C ILE A 64 91.06 90.52 -42.65
N ALA A 65 89.78 90.72 -42.41
CA ALA A 65 89.02 89.97 -41.42
C ALA A 65 88.42 88.72 -42.07
N GLU A 66 88.34 87.62 -41.33
CA GLU A 66 87.80 86.35 -41.84
C GLU A 66 86.87 85.70 -40.82
N ILE A 67 85.70 85.24 -41.28
CA ILE A 67 84.71 84.52 -40.49
C ILE A 67 84.50 83.16 -41.13
N ASN A 68 84.56 82.12 -40.31
CA ASN A 68 84.31 80.74 -40.71
C ASN A 68 83.09 80.22 -39.93
N VAL A 69 81.96 80.07 -40.62
CA VAL A 69 80.67 79.69 -40.02
C VAL A 69 80.39 78.20 -40.22
N PHE A 70 79.99 77.49 -39.18
CA PHE A 70 79.40 76.15 -39.32
C PHE A 70 77.89 76.23 -39.04
N LEU A 71 77.07 76.01 -40.06
CA LEU A 71 75.62 76.01 -39.91
C LEU A 71 75.16 74.59 -39.55
N LYS A 72 74.35 74.44 -38.49
CA LYS A 72 73.90 73.11 -38.03
C LYS A 72 72.73 72.60 -38.90
N PRO A 73 72.81 71.43 -39.55
CA PRO A 73 71.69 70.89 -40.34
C PRO A 73 70.54 70.41 -39.47
N TYR A 74 69.29 70.59 -39.91
CA TYR A 74 68.11 69.98 -39.31
C TYR A 74 67.07 69.57 -40.38
N GLY A 75 66.19 68.64 -40.02
CA GLY A 75 64.92 68.40 -40.69
C GLY A 75 63.74 68.65 -39.74
N ILE A 76 62.53 68.69 -40.30
CA ILE A 76 61.29 68.91 -39.55
C ILE A 76 60.50 67.60 -39.47
N LEU A 77 59.99 67.28 -38.29
CA LEU A 77 59.10 66.17 -38.04
C LEU A 77 57.74 66.70 -37.60
N LYS A 78 56.69 66.40 -38.38
CA LYS A 78 55.29 66.68 -38.01
C LYS A 78 54.59 65.38 -37.64
N ILE A 79 53.93 65.35 -36.48
CA ILE A 79 53.26 64.17 -35.97
C ILE A 79 51.82 64.55 -35.61
N SER A 80 50.85 63.87 -36.21
CA SER A 80 49.44 63.94 -35.84
C SER A 80 48.95 62.59 -35.34
N SER A 81 47.81 62.57 -34.64
CA SER A 81 47.15 61.33 -34.25
C SER A 81 45.63 61.44 -34.31
N ASP A 82 44.98 60.28 -34.42
CA ASP A 82 43.54 60.11 -34.24
C ASP A 82 43.30 59.04 -33.15
N PRO A 83 42.73 59.40 -31.98
CA PRO A 83 42.35 60.76 -31.57
C PRO A 83 43.56 61.62 -31.18
N SER A 84 43.50 62.92 -31.52
CA SER A 84 44.52 63.94 -31.19
C SER A 84 44.78 64.08 -29.69
N ASP A 85 45.83 64.81 -29.28
CA ASP A 85 46.30 64.90 -27.90
C ASP A 85 46.78 63.55 -27.32
N ALA A 86 47.49 62.80 -28.16
CA ALA A 86 48.28 61.63 -27.76
C ALA A 86 49.74 62.04 -27.53
N GLU A 87 50.35 61.49 -26.47
CA GLU A 87 51.75 61.72 -26.11
C GLU A 87 52.70 61.17 -27.20
N VAL A 88 53.79 61.88 -27.44
CA VAL A 88 54.82 61.52 -28.43
C VAL A 88 56.16 61.28 -27.75
N TYR A 89 56.76 60.14 -28.05
CA TYR A 89 58.09 59.75 -27.61
C TYR A 89 58.99 59.55 -28.84
N ILE A 90 60.15 60.21 -28.84
CA ILE A 90 61.18 60.10 -29.88
C ILE A 90 62.40 59.39 -29.27
N ASN A 91 62.80 58.25 -29.83
CA ASN A 91 63.85 57.38 -29.27
C ASN A 91 63.61 56.96 -27.80
N GLY A 92 62.35 56.98 -27.35
CA GLY A 92 61.95 56.67 -25.97
C GLY A 92 61.84 57.88 -25.03
N GLU A 93 62.24 59.07 -25.46
CA GLU A 93 62.10 60.30 -24.68
C GLU A 93 60.82 61.06 -25.05
N TYR A 94 60.04 61.48 -24.06
CA TYR A 94 58.82 62.29 -24.27
C TYR A 94 59.16 63.66 -24.87
N ARG A 95 58.40 64.09 -25.90
CA ARG A 95 58.61 65.35 -26.63
C ARG A 95 57.39 66.26 -26.72
N GLY A 96 56.26 65.88 -26.13
CA GLY A 96 55.00 66.64 -26.17
C GLY A 96 53.83 65.82 -26.71
N ASN A 97 52.68 66.46 -26.93
CA ASN A 97 51.47 65.81 -27.44
C ASN A 97 51.17 66.22 -28.89
N THR A 98 50.49 65.33 -29.61
CA THR A 98 50.04 65.55 -30.99
C THR A 98 48.86 66.55 -31.09
N PRO A 99 48.80 67.44 -32.08
CA PRO A 99 49.77 67.62 -33.18
C PRO A 99 51.06 68.29 -32.71
N LEU A 100 52.21 67.70 -33.08
CA LEU A 100 53.54 68.12 -32.64
C LEU A 100 54.44 68.39 -33.85
N GLU A 101 55.20 69.48 -33.82
CA GLU A 101 56.27 69.77 -34.77
C GLU A 101 57.61 69.88 -34.05
N LEU A 102 58.64 69.17 -34.53
CA LEU A 102 59.98 69.15 -33.96
C LEU A 102 61.03 69.42 -35.04
N LYS A 103 62.04 70.22 -34.71
CA LYS A 103 63.31 70.25 -35.46
C LYS A 103 64.24 69.19 -34.88
N LEU A 104 64.74 68.31 -35.75
CA LEU A 104 65.61 67.20 -35.37
C LEU A 104 66.84 67.17 -36.28
N ASP A 105 67.98 66.73 -35.73
CA ASP A 105 69.20 66.52 -36.51
C ASP A 105 68.97 65.39 -37.55
N PRO A 106 69.63 65.41 -38.72
CA PRO A 106 69.42 64.37 -39.72
C PRO A 106 69.84 62.98 -39.20
N GLY A 107 68.97 61.98 -39.35
CA GLY A 107 69.18 60.65 -38.78
C GLY A 107 67.93 59.79 -38.72
N ASN A 108 68.06 58.58 -38.18
CA ASN A 108 66.96 57.66 -37.98
C ASN A 108 66.42 57.75 -36.55
N TYR A 109 65.09 57.80 -36.41
CA TYR A 109 64.40 57.93 -35.14
C TYR A 109 63.30 56.87 -35.01
N SER A 110 63.08 56.33 -33.81
CA SER A 110 61.81 55.68 -33.48
C SER A 110 60.82 56.72 -32.97
N VAL A 111 59.59 56.63 -33.46
CA VAL A 111 58.45 57.43 -33.00
C VAL A 111 57.47 56.48 -32.34
N LYS A 112 57.09 56.79 -31.11
CA LYS A 112 56.02 56.12 -30.38
C LYS A 112 54.97 57.15 -30.00
N VAL A 113 53.71 56.85 -30.29
CA VAL A 113 52.55 57.68 -29.96
C VAL A 113 51.63 56.87 -29.05
N THR A 114 51.28 57.42 -27.89
CA THR A 114 50.53 56.72 -26.84
C THR A 114 49.37 57.57 -26.32
N LYS A 115 48.25 56.91 -25.99
CA LYS A 115 47.12 57.56 -25.33
C LYS A 115 46.36 56.57 -24.46
N ASP A 116 45.93 57.02 -23.28
CA ASP A 116 45.15 56.20 -22.35
C ASP A 116 43.88 55.64 -23.02
N GLY A 117 43.72 54.31 -22.94
CA GLY A 117 42.61 53.59 -23.56
C GLY A 117 42.80 53.24 -25.04
N TYR A 118 43.98 53.46 -25.62
CA TYR A 118 44.28 53.15 -27.01
C TYR A 118 45.59 52.35 -27.17
N GLU A 119 45.66 51.49 -28.19
CA GLU A 119 46.88 50.76 -28.58
C GLU A 119 48.00 51.74 -28.94
N ASN A 120 49.24 51.46 -28.48
CA ASN A 120 50.41 52.24 -28.84
C ASN A 120 50.70 52.14 -30.35
N TYR A 121 50.93 53.28 -31.01
CA TYR A 121 51.45 53.32 -32.37
C TYR A 121 52.97 53.49 -32.33
N GLU A 122 53.73 52.58 -32.94
CA GLU A 122 55.18 52.65 -33.02
C GLU A 122 55.65 52.53 -34.47
N THR A 123 56.57 53.41 -34.88
CA THR A 123 57.16 53.42 -36.22
C THR A 123 58.62 53.88 -36.20
N LYS A 124 59.33 53.70 -37.31
CA LYS A 124 60.69 54.22 -37.53
C LYS A 124 60.68 55.15 -38.72
N ILE A 125 61.38 56.28 -38.61
CA ILE A 125 61.45 57.32 -39.62
C ILE A 125 62.89 57.75 -39.87
N GLU A 126 63.11 58.36 -41.03
CA GLU A 126 64.35 59.03 -41.41
C GLU A 126 64.10 60.54 -41.52
N ILE A 127 64.91 61.35 -40.85
CA ILE A 127 64.91 62.81 -40.94
C ILE A 127 66.04 63.23 -41.86
N LYS A 128 65.71 64.05 -42.87
CA LYS A 128 66.65 64.56 -43.87
C LYS A 128 66.76 66.07 -43.79
N THR A 129 67.96 66.60 -43.98
CA THR A 129 68.24 68.03 -43.96
C THR A 129 67.30 68.81 -44.87
N GLY A 130 66.63 69.84 -44.34
CA GLY A 130 65.70 70.69 -45.09
C GLY A 130 64.44 70.00 -45.60
N LYS A 131 64.10 68.80 -45.12
CA LYS A 131 62.85 68.10 -45.45
C LYS A 131 61.92 68.03 -44.25
N THR A 132 60.62 67.97 -44.54
CA THR A 132 59.58 67.65 -43.57
C THR A 132 59.21 66.17 -43.71
N THR A 133 59.24 65.42 -42.62
CA THR A 133 58.72 64.06 -42.52
C THR A 133 57.42 64.09 -41.71
N GLU A 134 56.36 63.45 -42.21
CA GLU A 134 55.04 63.45 -41.57
C GLU A 134 54.70 62.04 -41.04
N VAL A 135 54.13 61.97 -39.84
CA VAL A 135 53.64 60.75 -39.20
C VAL A 135 52.20 60.96 -38.75
N ASN A 136 51.28 60.11 -39.22
CA ASN A 136 49.87 60.17 -38.87
C ASN A 136 49.50 58.86 -38.13
N ALA A 137 49.35 58.93 -36.82
CA ALA A 137 49.15 57.79 -35.94
C ALA A 137 47.66 57.57 -35.62
N VAL A 138 47.02 56.61 -36.29
CA VAL A 138 45.64 56.19 -35.94
C VAL A 138 45.74 55.17 -34.81
N LEU A 139 45.29 55.55 -33.61
CA LEU A 139 45.33 54.71 -32.42
C LEU A 139 44.01 53.91 -32.31
N LYS A 140 44.09 52.63 -31.97
CA LYS A 140 42.89 51.79 -31.82
C LYS A 140 42.38 51.78 -30.39
N PRO A 141 41.09 52.10 -30.14
CA PRO A 141 40.54 52.06 -28.81
C PRO A 141 40.40 50.62 -28.29
N TYR A 142 40.70 50.41 -27.01
CA TYR A 142 40.38 49.17 -26.29
C TYR A 142 39.80 49.48 -24.90
N GLY A 143 39.12 48.50 -24.32
CA GLY A 143 38.73 48.50 -22.91
C GLY A 143 39.24 47.24 -22.20
N ILE A 144 39.22 47.25 -20.87
CA ILE A 144 39.79 46.19 -20.03
C ILE A 144 38.67 45.49 -19.25
N LEU A 145 38.56 44.17 -19.40
CA LEU A 145 37.71 43.32 -18.58
C LEU A 145 38.53 42.60 -17.51
N LYS A 146 38.18 42.82 -16.24
CA LYS A 146 38.72 42.10 -15.08
C LYS A 146 37.68 41.10 -14.57
N ILE A 147 37.91 39.81 -14.76
CA ILE A 147 36.92 38.76 -14.57
C ILE A 147 37.36 37.82 -13.45
N TYR A 148 36.60 37.83 -12.35
CA TYR A 148 36.79 37.01 -11.16
C TYR A 148 35.65 36.00 -11.04
N SER A 149 35.90 34.87 -10.37
CA SER A 149 34.84 33.95 -9.99
C SER A 149 35.06 33.37 -8.59
N THR A 150 33.96 32.99 -7.95
CA THR A 150 33.99 32.24 -6.68
C THR A 150 33.28 30.90 -6.89
N PRO A 151 33.98 29.75 -6.80
CA PRO A 151 35.42 29.59 -6.58
C PRO A 151 36.26 29.77 -7.86
N SER A 152 37.42 30.42 -7.73
CA SER A 152 38.35 30.81 -8.80
C SER A 152 38.92 29.65 -9.64
N GLY A 153 39.61 29.94 -10.74
CA GLY A 153 40.07 28.95 -11.73
C GLY A 153 39.00 28.47 -12.71
N ALA A 154 37.85 29.14 -12.79
CA ALA A 154 36.82 28.85 -13.79
C ALA A 154 37.25 29.31 -15.19
N LYS A 155 36.94 28.52 -16.23
CA LYS A 155 37.20 28.82 -17.65
C LYS A 155 36.33 29.98 -18.11
N VAL A 156 36.94 30.98 -18.73
CA VAL A 156 36.29 32.19 -19.25
C VAL A 156 36.22 32.13 -20.77
N TYR A 157 35.03 32.42 -21.30
CA TYR A 157 34.76 32.61 -22.71
C TYR A 157 34.19 34.01 -22.92
N ILE A 158 34.65 34.71 -23.95
CA ILE A 158 34.13 36.02 -24.37
C ILE A 158 33.71 35.89 -25.84
N ASP A 159 32.45 36.23 -26.12
CA ASP A 159 31.79 36.09 -27.42
C ASP A 159 31.90 34.68 -28.02
N GLY A 160 31.88 33.67 -27.14
CA GLY A 160 32.03 32.25 -27.48
C GLY A 160 33.47 31.74 -27.50
N TYR A 161 34.48 32.62 -27.59
CA TYR A 161 35.89 32.25 -27.67
C TYR A 161 36.53 32.10 -26.29
N TYR A 162 37.30 31.02 -26.07
CA TYR A 162 38.03 30.81 -24.82
C TYR A 162 39.16 31.84 -24.65
N LYS A 163 39.27 32.45 -23.47
CA LYS A 163 40.27 33.50 -23.17
C LYS A 163 41.20 33.17 -22.00
N GLY A 164 40.89 32.15 -21.18
CA GLY A 164 41.72 31.76 -20.03
C GLY A 164 40.88 31.30 -18.84
N THR A 165 41.44 31.40 -17.63
CA THR A 165 40.77 31.07 -16.36
C THR A 165 40.78 32.25 -15.39
N THR A 166 39.73 32.41 -14.59
CA THR A 166 39.65 33.48 -13.57
C THR A 166 40.68 33.28 -12.45
N PRO A 167 41.29 34.34 -11.87
CA PRO A 167 41.15 35.74 -12.25
C PRO A 167 41.83 36.02 -13.61
N LEU A 168 41.10 36.68 -14.50
CA LEU A 168 41.55 36.98 -15.86
C LEU A 168 41.41 38.49 -16.12
N THR A 169 42.47 39.13 -16.57
CA THR A 169 42.41 40.48 -17.17
C THR A 169 42.61 40.32 -18.68
N VAL A 170 41.74 40.94 -19.47
CA VAL A 170 41.79 40.82 -20.94
C VAL A 170 41.31 42.11 -21.60
N GLU A 171 42.01 42.52 -22.64
CA GLU A 171 41.65 43.64 -23.51
C GLU A 171 40.56 43.21 -24.50
N VAL A 172 39.59 44.09 -24.72
CA VAL A 172 38.49 43.91 -25.67
C VAL A 172 38.26 45.20 -26.45
N SER A 173 37.73 45.07 -27.67
CA SER A 173 37.21 46.21 -28.44
C SER A 173 36.10 46.94 -27.66
N PRO A 174 35.83 48.22 -27.92
CA PRO A 174 34.61 48.87 -27.40
C PRO A 174 33.35 48.18 -27.95
N GLY A 175 32.37 47.90 -27.09
CA GLY A 175 31.12 47.23 -27.47
C GLY A 175 30.50 46.37 -26.37
N THR A 176 29.42 45.66 -26.73
CA THR A 176 28.78 44.67 -25.85
C THR A 176 29.43 43.31 -26.02
N HIS A 177 29.98 42.77 -24.93
CA HIS A 177 30.62 41.46 -24.89
C HIS A 177 29.79 40.47 -24.07
N THR A 178 29.59 39.27 -24.61
CA THR A 178 28.95 38.15 -23.91
C THR A 178 29.99 37.33 -23.18
N ILE A 179 29.92 37.32 -21.84
CA ILE A 179 30.86 36.60 -20.98
C ILE A 179 30.20 35.31 -20.50
N LYS A 180 30.87 34.18 -20.72
CA LYS A 180 30.43 32.88 -20.21
C LYS A 180 31.54 32.24 -19.37
N ILE A 181 31.22 31.90 -18.12
CA ILE A 181 32.18 31.34 -17.15
C ILE A 181 31.74 29.93 -16.77
N LYS A 182 32.63 28.96 -16.96
CA LYS A 182 32.38 27.53 -16.74
C LYS A 182 33.35 26.94 -15.74
N LYS A 183 32.85 26.12 -14.81
CA LYS A 183 33.69 25.31 -13.92
C LYS A 183 33.05 23.96 -13.69
N ASP A 184 33.85 22.90 -13.73
CA ASP A 184 33.36 21.54 -13.55
C ASP A 184 32.76 21.37 -12.15
N GLY A 185 31.58 20.74 -12.09
CA GLY A 185 30.75 20.70 -10.88
C GLY A 185 29.92 21.97 -10.60
N TYR A 186 29.97 23.02 -11.43
CA TYR A 186 29.15 24.23 -11.23
C TYR A 186 28.19 24.44 -12.41
N LYS A 187 27.13 25.23 -12.18
CA LYS A 187 26.28 25.74 -13.27
C LYS A 187 27.05 26.81 -14.05
N ASP A 188 26.91 26.82 -15.37
CA ASP A 188 27.46 27.86 -16.24
C ASP A 188 26.91 29.24 -15.79
N TYR A 189 27.80 30.22 -15.61
CA TYR A 189 27.44 31.63 -15.47
C TYR A 189 27.50 32.28 -16.85
N SER A 190 26.55 33.14 -17.18
CA SER A 190 26.51 33.89 -18.42
C SER A 190 26.01 35.30 -18.16
N ASP A 191 26.63 36.29 -18.80
CA ASP A 191 26.37 37.72 -18.58
C ASP A 191 26.73 38.52 -19.83
N THR A 192 26.30 39.78 -19.91
CA THR A 192 26.60 40.70 -21.02
C THR A 192 27.01 42.05 -20.48
N VAL A 193 28.19 42.53 -20.88
CA VAL A 193 28.74 43.81 -20.41
C VAL A 193 29.07 44.72 -21.58
N TYR A 194 28.69 45.99 -21.47
CA TYR A 194 29.12 47.03 -22.40
C TYR A 194 30.42 47.67 -21.89
N VAL A 195 31.40 47.78 -22.78
CA VAL A 195 32.74 48.33 -22.49
C VAL A 195 32.99 49.49 -23.45
N SER A 196 33.24 50.68 -22.93
CA SER A 196 33.63 51.85 -23.74
C SER A 196 35.14 51.84 -24.03
N SER A 197 35.61 52.74 -24.88
CA SER A 197 37.05 53.01 -25.02
C SER A 197 37.65 53.45 -23.67
N GLY A 198 38.79 52.88 -23.27
CA GLY A 198 39.46 53.16 -22.00
C GLY A 198 38.75 52.65 -20.74
N ASP A 199 37.53 52.10 -20.83
CA ASP A 199 36.80 51.60 -19.67
C ASP A 199 37.52 50.37 -19.05
N SER A 200 37.60 50.32 -17.72
CA SER A 200 37.91 49.08 -17.00
C SER A 200 36.67 48.58 -16.25
N LYS A 201 36.02 47.53 -16.76
CA LYS A 201 34.87 46.89 -16.08
C LYS A 201 35.32 45.64 -15.32
N THR A 202 34.70 45.39 -14.17
CA THR A 202 34.97 44.23 -13.32
C THR A 202 33.73 43.34 -13.18
N ILE A 203 33.90 42.04 -13.43
CA ILE A 203 32.84 41.02 -13.31
C ILE A 203 33.20 40.04 -12.18
N ASN A 204 32.27 39.84 -11.25
CA ASN A 204 32.45 38.99 -10.07
C ASN A 204 31.42 37.84 -10.05
N ALA A 205 31.72 36.74 -10.76
CA ALA A 205 30.78 35.64 -10.93
C ALA A 205 30.76 34.67 -9.74
N LYS A 206 29.67 34.64 -8.97
CA LYS A 206 29.45 33.64 -7.91
C LYS A 206 28.83 32.38 -8.50
N LEU A 207 29.64 31.34 -8.67
CA LEU A 207 29.21 30.08 -9.31
C LEU A 207 28.40 29.23 -8.33
N THR A 208 27.26 28.72 -8.78
CA THR A 208 26.41 27.82 -7.98
C THR A 208 26.78 26.36 -8.28
N SER A 209 27.13 25.59 -7.25
CA SER A 209 27.42 24.16 -7.40
C SER A 209 26.18 23.40 -7.90
N LYS A 210 26.39 22.39 -8.73
CA LYS A 210 25.35 21.39 -9.01
C LYS A 210 25.02 20.63 -7.71
N LYS A 211 23.78 20.21 -7.53
CA LYS A 211 23.43 19.32 -6.42
C LYS A 211 23.76 17.89 -6.78
N ALA A 212 23.99 17.06 -5.76
CA ALA A 212 24.10 15.62 -5.90
C ALA A 212 22.73 14.97 -5.67
N THR A 213 22.47 13.82 -6.28
CA THR A 213 21.23 13.06 -6.13
C THR A 213 21.47 11.78 -5.33
N LEU A 214 20.69 11.58 -4.27
CA LEU A 214 20.70 10.37 -3.46
C LEU A 214 19.45 9.53 -3.73
N TYR A 215 19.65 8.26 -4.08
CA TYR A 215 18.61 7.25 -4.24
C TYR A 215 18.63 6.31 -3.03
N ILE A 216 17.72 6.54 -2.07
CA ILE A 216 17.72 5.86 -0.78
C ILE A 216 16.62 4.81 -0.76
N ARG A 217 17.02 3.54 -0.64
CA ARG A 217 16.16 2.36 -0.54
C ARG A 217 16.38 1.67 0.80
N SER A 218 15.40 0.92 1.27
CA SER A 218 15.55 0.03 2.42
C SER A 218 14.83 -1.29 2.23
N ASP A 219 15.34 -2.30 2.91
CA ASP A 219 14.72 -3.62 3.06
C ASP A 219 14.40 -3.84 4.55
N PRO A 220 13.11 -3.92 4.95
CA PRO A 220 11.92 -3.63 4.14
C PRO A 220 11.74 -2.14 3.81
N SER A 221 10.94 -1.84 2.78
CA SER A 221 10.65 -0.49 2.28
C SER A 221 9.70 0.30 3.21
N GLY A 222 9.43 1.58 2.90
CA GLY A 222 8.56 2.44 3.69
C GLY A 222 9.18 2.89 5.02
N ALA A 223 10.51 2.96 5.12
CA ALA A 223 11.22 3.44 6.30
C ALA A 223 11.42 4.96 6.23
N LYS A 224 11.27 5.67 7.35
CA LYS A 224 11.47 7.12 7.45
C LYS A 224 12.94 7.48 7.28
N VAL A 225 13.23 8.37 6.33
CA VAL A 225 14.58 8.85 6.00
C VAL A 225 14.80 10.24 6.59
N TYR A 226 15.93 10.40 7.27
CA TYR A 226 16.44 11.66 7.79
C TYR A 226 17.82 11.92 7.18
N ILE A 227 18.08 13.15 6.74
CA ILE A 227 19.38 13.59 6.24
C ILE A 227 19.80 14.79 7.08
N ASP A 228 20.98 14.70 7.68
CA ASP A 228 21.57 15.67 8.63
C ASP A 228 20.61 15.99 9.80
N GLY A 229 19.88 14.98 10.26
CA GLY A 229 18.86 15.09 11.31
C GLY A 229 17.47 15.48 10.83
N TYR A 230 17.33 16.06 9.62
CA TYR A 230 16.05 16.54 9.09
C TYR A 230 15.29 15.45 8.33
N TYR A 231 14.00 15.28 8.64
CA TYR A 231 13.13 14.33 7.92
C TYR A 231 12.95 14.73 6.44
N LYS A 232 13.07 13.75 5.52
CA LYS A 232 12.94 13.97 4.06
C LYS A 232 11.85 13.14 3.39
N GLY A 233 11.34 12.08 4.01
CA GLY A 233 10.32 11.21 3.42
C GLY A 233 10.46 9.74 3.84
N THR A 234 9.93 8.83 3.05
CA THR A 234 10.01 7.37 3.26
C THR A 234 10.63 6.65 2.06
N THR A 235 11.36 5.56 2.30
CA THR A 235 11.96 4.75 1.22
C THR A 235 10.91 4.03 0.35
N PRO A 236 11.15 3.86 -0.96
CA PRO A 236 12.26 4.41 -1.74
C PRO A 236 12.12 5.93 -1.93
N LEU A 237 13.21 6.67 -1.73
CA LEU A 237 13.24 8.14 -1.78
C LEU A 237 14.38 8.61 -2.68
N THR A 238 14.09 9.52 -3.61
CA THR A 238 15.10 10.28 -4.35
C THR A 238 15.15 11.70 -3.81
N VAL A 239 16.34 12.22 -3.50
CA VAL A 239 16.49 13.56 -2.92
C VAL A 239 17.78 14.23 -3.39
N GLU A 240 17.69 15.52 -3.74
CA GLU A 240 18.87 16.34 -4.03
C GLU A 240 19.49 16.89 -2.74
N VAL A 241 20.81 16.82 -2.64
CA VAL A 241 21.61 17.38 -1.54
C VAL A 241 22.76 18.24 -2.07
N SER A 242 23.33 19.09 -1.22
CA SER A 242 24.55 19.83 -1.55
C SER A 242 25.75 18.88 -1.73
N PRO A 243 26.86 19.32 -2.34
CA PRO A 243 28.11 18.58 -2.25
C PRO A 243 28.63 18.57 -0.81
N GLY A 244 29.17 17.45 -0.33
CA GLY A 244 29.70 17.28 1.02
C GLY A 244 29.39 15.93 1.67
N THR A 245 29.72 15.79 2.95
CA THR A 245 29.36 14.62 3.76
C THR A 245 27.97 14.81 4.39
N HIS A 246 27.06 13.90 4.09
CA HIS A 246 25.71 13.87 4.63
C HIS A 246 25.51 12.66 5.55
N THR A 247 24.94 12.90 6.74
CA THR A 247 24.58 11.83 7.69
C THR A 247 23.16 11.37 7.41
N ILE A 248 23.00 10.08 7.10
CA ILE A 248 21.74 9.51 6.67
C ILE A 248 21.27 8.50 7.71
N LYS A 249 20.10 8.78 8.29
CA LYS A 249 19.49 7.95 9.32
C LYS A 249 18.14 7.43 8.83
N ILE A 250 17.98 6.11 8.83
CA ILE A 250 16.79 5.43 8.33
C ILE A 250 16.14 4.68 9.50
N LYS A 251 14.87 5.01 9.77
CA LYS A 251 14.10 4.47 10.90
C LYS A 251 12.84 3.77 10.41
N LYS A 252 12.59 2.57 10.91
CA LYS A 252 11.32 1.87 10.74
C LYS A 252 10.89 1.29 12.09
N ASP A 253 9.62 1.45 12.44
CA ASP A 253 9.10 0.94 13.70
C ASP A 253 9.25 -0.59 13.74
N GLY A 254 9.79 -1.10 14.84
CA GLY A 254 10.15 -2.52 14.99
C GLY A 254 11.55 -2.92 14.51
N TYR A 255 12.33 -1.99 13.96
CA TYR A 255 13.70 -2.24 13.47
C TYR A 255 14.73 -1.46 14.27
N LYS A 256 16.01 -1.84 14.18
CA LYS A 256 17.13 -1.01 14.62
C LYS A 256 17.27 0.18 13.66
N ASP A 257 17.61 1.35 14.21
CA ASP A 257 17.94 2.53 13.40
C ASP A 257 19.18 2.20 12.56
N TYR A 258 19.09 2.37 11.24
CA TYR A 258 20.27 2.38 10.36
C TYR A 258 20.82 3.80 10.32
N SER A 259 22.14 3.94 10.39
CA SER A 259 22.82 5.23 10.28
C SER A 259 24.10 5.03 9.48
N ASP A 260 24.36 5.94 8.54
CA ASP A 260 25.50 5.89 7.63
C ASP A 260 25.89 7.33 7.23
N THR A 261 27.10 7.51 6.70
CA THR A 261 27.60 8.81 6.24
C THR A 261 28.07 8.69 4.80
N VAL A 262 27.45 9.46 3.90
CA VAL A 262 27.82 9.47 2.48
C VAL A 262 28.48 10.80 2.12
N TYR A 263 29.68 10.73 1.55
CA TYR A 263 30.25 11.88 0.84
C TYR A 263 29.75 11.89 -0.61
N VAL A 264 29.29 13.04 -1.10
CA VAL A 264 28.90 13.26 -2.50
C VAL A 264 29.56 14.50 -3.07
N SER A 265 30.07 14.36 -4.29
CA SER A 265 30.64 15.44 -5.09
C SER A 265 29.54 16.15 -5.89
N SER A 266 29.88 17.30 -6.47
CA SER A 266 28.92 18.13 -7.17
C SER A 266 28.41 17.50 -8.47
N GLY A 267 27.11 17.18 -8.53
CA GLY A 267 26.49 16.46 -9.64
C GLY A 267 26.54 14.93 -9.53
N ASP A 268 27.11 14.37 -8.45
CA ASP A 268 27.13 12.92 -8.22
C ASP A 268 25.72 12.33 -8.13
N SER A 269 25.59 11.05 -8.49
CA SER A 269 24.43 10.23 -8.16
C SER A 269 24.88 9.02 -7.35
N LYS A 270 24.37 8.85 -6.12
CA LYS A 270 24.67 7.69 -5.26
C LYS A 270 23.41 6.97 -4.80
N THR A 271 23.50 5.64 -4.72
CA THR A 271 22.43 4.77 -4.23
C THR A 271 22.81 4.19 -2.87
N ILE A 272 21.87 4.21 -1.93
CA ILE A 272 22.03 3.66 -0.58
C ILE A 272 20.96 2.61 -0.38
N ASN A 273 21.37 1.37 -0.09
CA ASN A 273 20.49 0.22 0.12
C ASN A 273 20.59 -0.26 1.57
N ALA A 274 19.76 0.30 2.46
CA ALA A 274 19.82 -0.01 3.88
C ALA A 274 19.02 -1.28 4.23
N LYS A 275 19.72 -2.36 4.58
CA LYS A 275 19.08 -3.59 5.11
C LYS A 275 18.82 -3.43 6.61
N LEU A 276 17.55 -3.27 6.98
CA LEU A 276 17.14 -3.00 8.36
C LEU A 276 17.04 -4.30 9.16
N THR A 277 17.74 -4.37 10.29
CA THR A 277 17.65 -5.52 11.20
C THR A 277 16.45 -5.38 12.12
N SER A 278 15.58 -6.39 12.17
CA SER A 278 14.45 -6.43 13.10
C SER A 278 14.93 -6.42 14.56
N LYS A 279 14.24 -5.66 15.42
CA LYS A 279 14.39 -5.79 16.87
C LYS A 279 13.58 -7.01 17.30
N LYS A 280 14.26 -8.17 17.39
CA LYS A 280 13.68 -9.44 17.86
C LYS A 280 12.89 -9.24 19.16
N ALA A 281 11.79 -9.97 19.30
CA ALA A 281 11.02 -10.08 20.52
C ALA A 281 11.50 -11.29 21.33
N THR A 282 11.37 -11.23 22.65
CA THR A 282 11.69 -12.37 23.52
C THR A 282 10.39 -13.08 23.90
N LEU A 283 10.36 -14.39 23.73
CA LEU A 283 9.29 -15.27 24.19
C LEU A 283 9.85 -16.18 25.28
N TYR A 284 9.32 -16.07 26.49
CA TYR A 284 9.72 -16.87 27.63
C TYR A 284 8.57 -17.79 28.06
N ILE A 285 8.81 -19.10 28.11
CA ILE A 285 7.80 -20.13 28.25
C ILE A 285 8.14 -21.03 29.42
N ARG A 286 7.23 -21.18 30.39
CA ARG A 286 7.26 -22.20 31.44
C ARG A 286 6.06 -23.11 31.31
N SER A 287 6.18 -24.33 31.82
CA SER A 287 5.02 -25.18 32.10
C SER A 287 5.08 -25.80 33.48
N ASP A 288 3.91 -26.17 33.97
CA ASP A 288 3.71 -27.05 35.11
C ASP A 288 2.88 -28.27 34.63
N PRO A 289 3.40 -29.51 34.72
CA PRO A 289 4.76 -29.85 35.11
C PRO A 289 5.79 -29.45 34.04
N SER A 290 7.02 -29.19 34.47
CA SER A 290 8.12 -28.71 33.62
C SER A 290 8.65 -29.79 32.67
N GLY A 291 9.59 -29.43 31.78
CA GLY A 291 10.17 -30.33 30.79
C GLY A 291 9.27 -30.66 29.58
N ALA A 292 8.15 -29.97 29.40
CA ALA A 292 7.25 -30.17 28.26
C ALA A 292 7.89 -29.68 26.95
N LYS A 293 7.66 -30.42 25.86
CA LYS A 293 8.11 -30.12 24.48
C LYS A 293 7.40 -28.85 23.98
N VAL A 294 8.15 -27.86 23.52
CA VAL A 294 7.62 -26.61 22.97
C VAL A 294 7.73 -26.62 21.44
N TYR A 295 6.63 -26.27 20.79
CA TYR A 295 6.51 -26.10 19.34
C TYR A 295 6.05 -24.68 19.03
N ILE A 296 6.74 -24.02 18.10
CA ILE A 296 6.41 -22.68 17.61
C ILE A 296 5.99 -22.82 16.14
N ASN A 297 4.75 -22.43 15.82
CA ASN A 297 4.15 -22.63 14.48
C ASN A 297 4.25 -24.08 13.97
N GLY A 298 4.19 -25.06 14.89
CA GLY A 298 4.31 -26.49 14.58
C GLY A 298 5.75 -27.03 14.62
N GLU A 299 6.77 -26.19 14.52
CA GLU A 299 8.18 -26.61 14.60
C GLU A 299 8.64 -26.78 16.04
N TYR A 300 9.28 -27.90 16.37
CA TYR A 300 9.88 -28.14 17.69
C TYR A 300 11.04 -27.17 17.97
N LYS A 301 11.05 -26.54 19.16
CA LYS A 301 12.08 -25.57 19.57
C LYS A 301 12.80 -25.89 20.88
N GLY A 302 12.39 -26.93 21.62
CA GLY A 302 13.04 -27.33 22.87
C GLY A 302 12.04 -27.79 23.94
N LYS A 303 12.46 -27.73 25.22
CA LYS A 303 11.61 -28.06 26.38
C LYS A 303 11.52 -26.88 27.35
N THR A 304 10.40 -26.75 28.06
CA THR A 304 10.20 -25.73 29.09
C THR A 304 11.06 -25.99 30.35
N PRO A 305 11.59 -24.96 31.04
CA PRO A 305 11.49 -23.54 30.70
C PRO A 305 12.37 -23.17 29.50
N LEU A 306 11.83 -22.38 28.57
CA LEU A 306 12.47 -22.04 27.30
C LEU A 306 12.39 -20.53 27.03
N GLU A 307 13.51 -19.93 26.64
CA GLU A 307 13.57 -18.57 26.09
C GLU A 307 13.89 -18.61 24.59
N LEU A 308 13.13 -17.89 23.77
CA LEU A 308 13.33 -17.77 22.33
C LEU A 308 13.39 -16.29 21.93
N LYS A 309 14.33 -15.94 21.05
CA LYS A 309 14.38 -14.64 20.38
C LYS A 309 13.83 -14.80 18.96
N LEU A 310 12.61 -14.33 18.76
CA LEU A 310 11.85 -14.50 17.52
C LEU A 310 11.62 -13.14 16.85
N ASP A 311 11.19 -13.13 15.59
CA ASP A 311 10.77 -11.88 14.96
C ASP A 311 9.46 -11.36 15.59
N PRO A 312 9.13 -10.07 15.40
CA PRO A 312 7.80 -9.57 15.73
C PRO A 312 6.76 -10.22 14.79
N GLY A 313 5.67 -10.75 15.32
CA GLY A 313 4.69 -11.47 14.51
C GLY A 313 3.69 -12.29 15.32
N PHE A 314 2.81 -12.99 14.60
CA PHE A 314 1.85 -13.93 15.17
C PHE A 314 2.49 -15.31 15.31
N TYR A 315 2.34 -15.92 16.50
CA TYR A 315 2.88 -17.25 16.77
C TYR A 315 1.86 -18.15 17.46
N THR A 316 1.80 -19.40 17.00
CA THR A 316 1.19 -20.51 17.72
C THR A 316 2.24 -21.13 18.61
N VAL A 317 1.95 -21.25 19.91
CA VAL A 317 2.80 -21.94 20.87
C VAL A 317 2.04 -23.17 21.36
N LYS A 318 2.47 -24.36 20.94
CA LYS A 318 2.00 -25.64 21.48
C LYS A 318 3.03 -26.15 22.50
N ILE A 319 2.56 -26.48 23.70
CA ILE A 319 3.37 -27.04 24.78
C ILE A 319 2.78 -28.40 25.12
N SER A 320 3.57 -29.45 24.91
CA SER A 320 3.13 -30.83 24.84
C SER A 320 3.95 -31.69 25.78
N LYS A 321 3.31 -32.56 26.56
CA LYS A 321 4.00 -33.52 27.43
C LYS A 321 3.22 -34.82 27.47
N ASP A 322 3.93 -35.93 27.39
CA ASP A 322 3.33 -37.25 27.27
C ASP A 322 2.47 -37.54 28.52
N GLY A 323 1.21 -37.94 28.33
CA GLY A 323 0.18 -38.06 29.39
C GLY A 323 -0.64 -36.79 29.67
N TYR A 324 -0.27 -35.63 29.11
CA TYR A 324 -0.92 -34.34 29.33
C TYR A 324 -1.55 -33.79 28.05
N GLU A 325 -2.61 -33.00 28.22
CA GLU A 325 -3.22 -32.19 27.17
C GLU A 325 -2.21 -31.18 26.60
N ASP A 326 -2.25 -30.99 25.28
CA ASP A 326 -1.49 -29.93 24.62
C ASP A 326 -2.04 -28.56 25.04
N TYR A 327 -1.22 -27.75 25.72
CA TYR A 327 -1.52 -26.35 25.90
C TYR A 327 -1.19 -25.59 24.62
N ILE A 328 -2.21 -24.99 23.99
CA ILE A 328 -2.05 -24.20 22.78
C ILE A 328 -2.40 -22.73 23.07
N ALA A 329 -1.45 -21.83 22.80
CA ALA A 329 -1.65 -20.39 22.89
C ALA A 329 -1.34 -19.69 21.57
N TYR A 330 -2.11 -18.64 21.29
CA TYR A 330 -1.91 -17.74 20.15
C TYR A 330 -1.44 -16.39 20.69
N ILE A 331 -0.24 -15.98 20.29
CA ILE A 331 0.42 -14.78 20.81
C ILE A 331 0.85 -13.84 19.69
N ILE A 332 0.95 -12.56 20.02
CA ILE A 332 1.52 -11.53 19.16
C ILE A 332 2.81 -11.04 19.81
N LEU A 333 3.95 -11.42 19.24
CA LEU A 333 5.24 -10.94 19.70
C LEU A 333 5.46 -9.52 19.18
N ARG A 334 5.57 -8.56 20.11
CA ARG A 334 5.87 -7.16 19.79
C ARG A 334 7.37 -6.92 19.84
N SER A 335 7.86 -6.19 18.86
CA SER A 335 9.28 -5.90 18.70
C SER A 335 9.95 -5.35 19.98
N GLY A 336 11.08 -5.96 20.36
CA GLY A 336 11.83 -5.59 21.56
C GLY A 336 11.09 -5.78 22.90
N LYS A 337 9.93 -6.45 22.92
CA LYS A 337 9.20 -6.78 24.14
C LYS A 337 9.38 -8.25 24.52
N THR A 338 9.26 -8.52 25.82
CA THR A 338 9.21 -9.87 26.37
C THR A 338 7.77 -10.30 26.57
N THR A 339 7.37 -11.42 25.99
CA THR A 339 6.08 -12.09 26.24
C THR A 339 6.33 -13.32 27.10
N LYS A 340 5.52 -13.53 28.14
CA LYS A 340 5.64 -14.67 29.05
C LYS A 340 4.43 -15.60 28.90
N ILE A 341 4.67 -16.90 28.77
CA ILE A 341 3.65 -17.95 28.87
C ILE A 341 3.99 -18.80 30.09
N ASN A 342 3.03 -19.00 30.99
CA ASN A 342 3.08 -19.99 32.06
C ASN A 342 1.92 -20.96 31.84
N ALA A 343 2.20 -22.15 31.33
CA ALA A 343 1.18 -23.14 30.96
C ALA A 343 1.02 -24.21 32.03
N VAL A 344 -0.15 -24.31 32.65
CA VAL A 344 -0.48 -25.47 33.48
C VAL A 344 -1.09 -26.54 32.57
N LEU A 345 -0.35 -27.63 32.37
CA LEU A 345 -0.79 -28.78 31.56
C LEU A 345 -1.66 -29.68 32.42
N LYS A 346 -2.81 -30.08 31.88
CA LYS A 346 -3.73 -31.00 32.54
C LYS A 346 -3.45 -32.43 32.07
N LEU A 347 -3.51 -33.40 32.96
CA LEU A 347 -3.54 -34.82 32.55
C LEU A 347 -4.83 -35.08 31.77
N TYR A 348 -4.73 -35.63 30.57
CA TYR A 348 -5.91 -36.17 29.89
C TYR A 348 -6.32 -37.50 30.54
N GLY A 349 -7.56 -37.93 30.36
CA GLY A 349 -7.95 -39.34 30.54
C GLY A 349 -8.06 -40.02 29.18
N THR A 350 -7.90 -41.35 29.17
CA THR A 350 -8.00 -42.14 27.94
C THR A 350 -9.34 -42.87 27.92
N LEU A 351 -10.16 -42.60 26.91
CA LEU A 351 -11.42 -43.30 26.66
C LEU A 351 -11.20 -44.36 25.58
N LYS A 352 -11.26 -45.64 25.97
CA LYS A 352 -11.25 -46.79 25.04
C LYS A 352 -12.68 -47.25 24.79
N ILE A 353 -13.04 -47.40 23.53
CA ILE A 353 -14.40 -47.58 23.05
C ILE A 353 -14.45 -48.79 22.13
N SER A 354 -15.25 -49.79 22.47
CA SER A 354 -15.52 -50.95 21.62
C SER A 354 -17.02 -51.09 21.33
N SER A 355 -17.36 -51.85 20.29
CA SER A 355 -18.75 -52.25 20.08
C SER A 355 -18.87 -53.63 19.44
N ASN A 356 -20.08 -54.18 19.55
CA ASN A 356 -20.54 -55.38 18.86
C ASN A 356 -21.80 -55.00 18.04
N PRO A 357 -21.82 -55.12 16.71
CA PRO A 357 -20.66 -55.39 15.84
C PRO A 357 -19.58 -54.29 15.97
N SER A 358 -18.36 -54.61 15.54
CA SER A 358 -17.27 -53.63 15.41
C SER A 358 -17.50 -52.69 14.21
N ARG A 359 -16.63 -51.68 14.03
CA ARG A 359 -16.77 -50.59 13.05
C ARG A 359 -17.98 -49.67 13.26
N ALA A 360 -18.59 -49.66 14.45
CA ALA A 360 -19.63 -48.68 14.77
C ALA A 360 -19.03 -47.28 14.95
N TYR A 361 -19.79 -46.26 14.58
CA TYR A 361 -19.38 -44.87 14.52
C TYR A 361 -19.47 -44.24 15.89
N VAL A 362 -18.38 -43.62 16.34
CA VAL A 362 -18.28 -42.96 17.64
C VAL A 362 -18.41 -41.45 17.47
N TYR A 363 -19.27 -40.86 18.29
CA TYR A 363 -19.44 -39.42 18.43
C TYR A 363 -19.18 -39.03 19.90
N ILE A 364 -18.45 -37.94 20.11
CA ILE A 364 -18.18 -37.35 21.41
C ILE A 364 -18.78 -35.96 21.44
N ASN A 365 -19.74 -35.73 22.34
CA ASN A 365 -20.56 -34.52 22.42
C ASN A 365 -21.19 -34.16 21.05
N GLY A 366 -21.70 -35.18 20.33
CA GLY A 366 -22.27 -35.04 18.99
C GLY A 366 -21.27 -34.94 17.82
N LYS A 367 -19.95 -34.84 18.07
CA LYS A 367 -18.93 -34.77 17.01
C LYS A 367 -18.36 -36.14 16.68
N TYR A 368 -18.36 -36.55 15.41
CA TYR A 368 -17.68 -37.77 14.95
C TYR A 368 -16.18 -37.76 15.28
N VAL A 369 -15.67 -38.89 15.79
CA VAL A 369 -14.27 -39.06 16.24
C VAL A 369 -13.59 -40.33 15.71
N GLY A 370 -14.32 -41.23 15.05
CA GLY A 370 -13.79 -42.46 14.47
C GLY A 370 -14.76 -43.65 14.60
N ILE A 371 -14.32 -44.82 14.16
CA ILE A 371 -15.06 -46.09 14.30
C ILE A 371 -14.43 -47.00 15.36
N THR A 372 -15.22 -47.88 15.95
CA THR A 372 -14.78 -48.86 16.96
C THR A 372 -13.99 -50.03 16.37
N PRO A 373 -13.01 -50.60 17.10
CA PRO A 373 -12.50 -50.15 18.39
C PRO A 373 -11.67 -48.86 18.26
N LEU A 374 -11.93 -47.91 19.16
CA LEU A 374 -11.36 -46.56 19.14
C LEU A 374 -10.73 -46.21 20.49
N GLU A 375 -9.64 -45.46 20.47
CA GLU A 375 -8.96 -44.97 21.67
C GLU A 375 -8.74 -43.46 21.55
N LEU A 376 -9.23 -42.70 22.53
CA LEU A 376 -9.24 -41.24 22.52
C LEU A 376 -8.63 -40.70 23.81
N ASN A 377 -7.76 -39.72 23.69
CA ASN A 377 -7.28 -38.94 24.84
C ASN A 377 -8.13 -37.66 24.93
N LEU A 378 -8.86 -37.53 26.03
CA LEU A 378 -9.84 -36.45 26.26
C LEU A 378 -9.50 -35.73 27.57
N SER A 379 -9.80 -34.43 27.64
CA SER A 379 -9.66 -33.66 28.88
C SER A 379 -10.47 -34.29 30.03
N PRO A 380 -10.16 -34.02 31.31
CA PRO A 380 -11.01 -34.45 32.41
C PRO A 380 -12.38 -33.77 32.34
N GLY A 381 -13.47 -34.54 32.32
CA GLY A 381 -14.81 -34.01 32.14
C GLY A 381 -15.88 -35.07 31.88
N SER A 382 -17.13 -34.64 31.82
CA SER A 382 -18.25 -35.47 31.37
C SER A 382 -18.43 -35.35 29.86
N TYR A 383 -18.38 -36.47 29.17
CA TYR A 383 -18.55 -36.56 27.72
C TYR A 383 -19.80 -37.38 27.42
N ASN A 384 -20.69 -36.83 26.63
CA ASN A 384 -21.77 -37.59 26.01
C ASN A 384 -21.16 -38.41 24.87
N VAL A 385 -21.19 -39.74 24.98
CA VAL A 385 -20.65 -40.66 23.99
C VAL A 385 -21.80 -41.36 23.29
N GLU A 386 -21.96 -41.09 22.00
CA GLU A 386 -22.97 -41.74 21.15
C GLU A 386 -22.24 -42.71 20.22
N ILE A 387 -22.60 -44.00 20.24
CA ILE A 387 -22.04 -45.03 19.36
C ILE A 387 -23.17 -45.55 18.49
N LYS A 388 -23.00 -45.45 17.17
CA LYS A 388 -24.06 -45.61 16.18
C LYS A 388 -23.70 -46.65 15.12
N THR A 389 -24.69 -47.43 14.68
CA THR A 389 -24.58 -48.17 13.42
C THR A 389 -24.55 -47.20 12.23
N ILE A 390 -24.22 -47.72 11.04
CA ILE A 390 -23.99 -46.96 9.79
C ILE A 390 -25.17 -46.07 9.30
N PHE A 391 -26.36 -46.21 9.89
CA PHE A 391 -27.53 -45.34 9.62
C PHE A 391 -28.13 -44.69 10.88
N GLY A 392 -27.44 -44.78 12.03
CA GLY A 392 -27.94 -44.23 13.30
C GLY A 392 -29.16 -44.95 13.90
N GLU A 393 -29.61 -46.06 13.30
CA GLU A 393 -30.81 -46.81 13.70
C GLU A 393 -30.72 -47.39 15.11
N LYS A 394 -29.49 -47.75 15.53
CA LYS A 394 -29.20 -48.20 16.89
C LYS A 394 -28.13 -47.30 17.48
N VAL A 395 -28.48 -46.66 18.59
CA VAL A 395 -27.64 -45.70 19.32
C VAL A 395 -27.41 -46.24 20.72
N TYR A 396 -26.14 -46.45 21.07
CA TYR A 396 -25.72 -46.52 22.46
C TYR A 396 -25.31 -45.10 22.87
N GLU A 397 -26.08 -44.46 23.74
CA GLU A 397 -25.74 -43.16 24.30
C GLU A 397 -25.39 -43.31 25.78
N LYS A 398 -24.24 -42.78 26.19
CA LYS A 398 -23.82 -42.77 27.59
C LYS A 398 -23.02 -41.54 27.91
N THR A 399 -23.39 -40.84 28.98
CA THR A 399 -22.51 -39.85 29.60
C THR A 399 -21.40 -40.58 30.36
N VAL A 400 -20.16 -40.37 29.92
CA VAL A 400 -18.94 -40.98 30.46
C VAL A 400 -18.10 -39.89 31.11
N VAL A 401 -17.79 -40.06 32.40
CA VAL A 401 -16.84 -39.19 33.10
C VAL A 401 -15.43 -39.70 32.82
N VAL A 402 -14.68 -38.95 32.02
CA VAL A 402 -13.25 -39.16 31.81
C VAL A 402 -12.51 -38.43 32.93
N LYS A 403 -11.65 -39.13 33.67
CA LYS A 403 -10.82 -38.55 34.74
C LYS A 403 -9.37 -38.41 34.32
N ALA A 404 -8.69 -37.43 34.91
CA ALA A 404 -7.30 -37.10 34.63
C ALA A 404 -6.37 -38.30 34.93
N GLY A 405 -5.65 -38.78 33.93
CA GLY A 405 -4.72 -39.92 34.02
C GLY A 405 -5.38 -41.31 34.08
N GLU A 406 -6.70 -41.42 34.06
CA GLU A 406 -7.41 -42.71 34.12
C GLU A 406 -7.76 -43.26 32.72
N ILE A 407 -7.72 -44.58 32.55
CA ILE A 407 -8.26 -45.26 31.37
C ILE A 407 -9.72 -45.65 31.64
N THR A 408 -10.65 -44.92 31.05
CA THR A 408 -12.07 -45.26 31.04
C THR A 408 -12.36 -46.20 29.85
N LYS A 409 -13.02 -47.33 30.09
CA LYS A 409 -13.41 -48.28 29.04
C LYS A 409 -14.92 -48.32 28.90
N ILE A 410 -15.43 -48.27 27.67
CA ILE A 410 -16.83 -48.55 27.35
C ILE A 410 -16.91 -49.58 26.22
N SER A 411 -17.94 -50.43 26.28
CA SER A 411 -18.28 -51.35 25.21
C SER A 411 -19.79 -51.26 24.97
N ALA A 412 -20.20 -51.11 23.71
CA ALA A 412 -21.60 -51.03 23.31
C ALA A 412 -22.01 -52.28 22.53
N ASP A 413 -22.94 -53.07 23.05
CA ASP A 413 -23.60 -54.09 22.22
C ASP A 413 -24.78 -53.44 21.50
N LEU A 414 -24.59 -53.13 20.22
CA LEU A 414 -25.59 -52.57 19.33
C LEU A 414 -26.48 -53.67 18.73
N ASN A 415 -26.33 -54.94 19.11
CA ASN A 415 -27.32 -55.95 18.76
C ASN A 415 -28.54 -55.87 19.68
N THR A 416 -28.33 -55.58 20.96
CA THR A 416 -29.40 -55.45 21.97
C THR A 416 -30.10 -54.09 21.89
N ASN A 417 -31.42 -54.08 21.66
CA ASN A 417 -32.24 -52.87 21.75
C ASN A 417 -32.38 -52.43 23.21
N THR A 418 -31.50 -51.54 23.69
CA THR A 418 -31.65 -50.85 24.98
C THR A 418 -31.19 -49.40 24.84
N GLY A 419 -32.12 -48.42 24.84
CA GLY A 419 -31.69 -47.02 25.00
C GLY A 419 -32.52 -45.85 24.47
N ILE A 420 -33.78 -45.98 24.00
CA ILE A 420 -34.66 -44.79 23.81
C ILE A 420 -36.05 -45.06 24.38
N SER A 421 -36.55 -44.14 25.20
CA SER A 421 -37.95 -44.12 25.66
C SER A 421 -38.71 -42.96 25.01
N SER A 422 -39.58 -43.27 24.04
CA SER A 422 -40.97 -42.78 24.00
C SER A 422 -41.71 -43.28 22.75
N SER A 423 -42.84 -43.95 22.96
CA SER A 423 -43.89 -44.36 22.00
C SER A 423 -43.47 -45.19 20.77
N ASP A 424 -43.62 -46.51 20.93
CA ASP A 424 -44.30 -47.46 20.03
C ASP A 424 -43.93 -47.51 18.52
N GLU A 425 -43.22 -48.58 18.11
CA GLU A 425 -43.86 -49.74 17.46
C GLU A 425 -42.93 -50.97 17.33
N ASN A 426 -43.54 -52.14 17.16
CA ASN A 426 -43.01 -53.48 17.45
C ASN A 426 -41.76 -53.98 16.66
N ASN A 427 -40.71 -54.27 17.42
CA ASN A 427 -39.99 -55.57 17.48
C ASN A 427 -39.57 -56.31 16.17
N TRP A 428 -38.28 -56.26 15.83
CA TRP A 428 -37.61 -57.41 15.18
C TRP A 428 -36.12 -57.51 15.57
N ASN A 429 -35.74 -58.64 16.16
CA ASN A 429 -34.35 -58.97 16.49
C ASN A 429 -33.59 -59.50 15.25
N SER A 430 -32.27 -59.32 15.17
CA SER A 430 -31.45 -59.89 14.09
C SER A 430 -29.99 -60.06 14.55
N SER A 431 -29.56 -61.31 14.71
CA SER A 431 -28.23 -61.69 15.19
C SER A 431 -27.52 -62.61 14.19
N ASN A 432 -26.33 -62.18 13.75
CA ASN A 432 -25.14 -62.92 13.29
C ASN A 432 -25.25 -64.17 12.37
N ILE A 433 -24.38 -64.17 11.36
CA ILE A 433 -24.14 -65.17 10.31
C ILE A 433 -22.62 -65.07 10.01
N ILE A 434 -21.76 -66.10 9.99
CA ILE A 434 -21.85 -67.58 10.14
C ILE A 434 -20.71 -68.03 11.09
N THR A 435 -20.83 -69.15 11.84
CA THR A 435 -19.81 -70.26 11.92
C THR A 435 -20.27 -71.41 12.84
N ALA A 436 -19.95 -72.65 12.43
CA ALA A 436 -20.01 -73.93 13.15
C ALA A 436 -21.35 -74.61 13.45
N LEU A 437 -21.58 -75.75 12.77
CA LEU A 437 -22.43 -76.85 13.22
C LEU A 437 -21.70 -77.67 14.31
N ASN A 438 -22.30 -77.89 15.48
CA ASN A 438 -22.66 -79.24 15.96
C ASN A 438 -23.21 -79.32 17.41
N THR A 439 -23.99 -80.39 17.62
CA THR A 439 -24.32 -81.09 18.89
C THR A 439 -25.28 -80.47 19.92
N LYS A 440 -26.22 -81.33 20.35
CA LYS A 440 -27.24 -81.12 21.39
C LYS A 440 -26.63 -81.15 22.80
N SER A 441 -27.23 -80.46 23.77
CA SER A 441 -27.88 -81.14 24.93
C SER A 441 -28.52 -80.17 25.94
N GLU A 442 -29.54 -80.70 26.62
CA GLU A 442 -30.26 -80.19 27.79
C GLU A 442 -29.36 -79.63 28.92
N LYS A 443 -29.79 -78.58 29.65
CA LYS A 443 -30.63 -78.71 30.85
C LYS A 443 -30.97 -77.38 31.53
N THR A 444 -32.09 -77.39 32.25
CA THR A 444 -32.57 -76.37 33.20
C THR A 444 -31.85 -76.44 34.57
N VAL A 445 -31.56 -75.30 35.20
CA VAL A 445 -31.52 -75.14 36.68
C VAL A 445 -31.95 -73.69 37.05
N LYS A 446 -32.70 -73.54 38.15
CA LYS A 446 -33.08 -72.26 38.78
C LYS A 446 -32.15 -71.92 39.96
N SER A 447 -31.92 -70.63 40.20
CA SER A 447 -31.72 -70.03 41.53
C SER A 447 -31.94 -68.50 41.36
N ASN A 448 -32.77 -67.78 42.13
CA ASN A 448 -32.78 -67.50 43.58
C ASN A 448 -31.35 -67.15 44.09
N THR A 449 -31.11 -66.05 44.81
CA THR A 449 -31.94 -65.46 45.87
C THR A 449 -31.61 -63.96 46.06
N SER A 450 -32.50 -63.26 46.77
CA SER A 450 -32.39 -61.86 47.25
C SER A 450 -31.13 -61.52 48.05
N ILE A 451 -30.89 -60.21 48.25
CA ILE A 451 -30.94 -59.60 49.61
C ILE A 451 -31.20 -58.07 49.50
N THR A 452 -31.85 -57.53 50.52
CA THR A 452 -32.41 -56.17 50.66
C THR A 452 -31.59 -55.28 51.62
N ALA A 453 -32.10 -54.06 51.89
CA ALA A 453 -31.58 -53.01 52.79
C ALA A 453 -30.44 -52.14 52.19
N LEU A 454 -30.37 -50.83 52.45
CA LEU A 454 -30.82 -50.10 53.64
C LEU A 454 -31.48 -48.73 53.33
N LEU A 455 -32.52 -48.37 54.10
CA LEU A 455 -33.14 -47.03 54.15
C LEU A 455 -32.65 -46.28 55.41
N GLY A 456 -32.65 -44.94 55.40
CA GLY A 456 -32.75 -44.18 56.67
C GLY A 456 -32.17 -42.76 56.73
N ASN A 457 -32.97 -41.77 56.30
CA ASN A 457 -33.08 -40.39 56.84
C ASN A 457 -31.79 -39.49 56.84
N ILE A 458 -31.78 -38.16 57.02
CA ILE A 458 -32.72 -37.13 57.51
C ILE A 458 -32.52 -35.83 56.68
N GLY A 459 -33.54 -34.98 56.52
CA GLY A 459 -33.32 -33.53 56.37
C GLY A 459 -34.46 -32.73 55.71
N ILE A 460 -35.15 -31.87 56.48
CA ILE A 460 -36.26 -31.01 56.02
C ILE A 460 -35.77 -29.56 55.85
N GLY A 461 -36.23 -28.85 54.81
CA GLY A 461 -35.79 -27.47 54.51
C GLY A 461 -36.74 -26.63 53.65
N ALA A 462 -37.86 -26.22 54.23
CA ALA A 462 -38.69 -25.04 53.89
C ALA A 462 -39.16 -24.81 52.43
N LEU A 463 -40.46 -25.09 52.21
CA LEU A 463 -41.34 -24.27 51.35
C LEU A 463 -41.49 -22.86 51.94
N LEU A 464 -41.42 -21.80 51.11
CA LEU A 464 -42.11 -20.51 51.29
C LEU A 464 -41.96 -19.64 50.02
N ILE A 465 -42.81 -18.61 49.88
CA ILE A 465 -42.84 -17.62 48.76
C ILE A 465 -43.50 -18.11 47.44
N ILE A 466 -44.78 -18.45 47.50
CA ILE A 466 -45.73 -18.32 46.37
C ILE A 466 -46.95 -17.49 46.84
N GLY A 467 -46.68 -16.29 47.37
CA GLY A 467 -47.70 -15.50 48.09
C GLY A 467 -47.66 -13.98 47.90
N LEU A 468 -46.84 -13.43 46.98
CA LEU A 468 -46.55 -11.99 46.92
C LEU A 468 -46.76 -11.32 45.55
N LEU A 469 -47.48 -11.94 44.61
CA LEU A 469 -47.75 -11.36 43.28
C LEU A 469 -49.22 -11.34 42.85
N LEU A 470 -50.15 -11.63 43.76
CA LEU A 470 -51.61 -11.56 43.53
C LEU A 470 -52.29 -10.32 44.15
N LEU A 471 -51.52 -9.34 44.64
CA LEU A 471 -52.04 -8.20 45.42
C LEU A 471 -51.82 -6.82 44.78
N ILE A 472 -51.45 -6.75 43.50
CA ILE A 472 -51.39 -5.47 42.73
C ILE A 472 -52.16 -5.59 41.40
N ILE A 473 -53.41 -6.05 41.50
CA ILE A 473 -54.49 -5.59 40.64
C ILE A 473 -55.66 -5.25 41.56
N LEU A 474 -55.84 -3.97 41.94
CA LEU A 474 -57.14 -3.45 42.38
C LEU A 474 -57.25 -1.90 42.55
N THR A 475 -56.87 -1.13 41.53
CA THR A 475 -57.54 0.16 41.19
C THR A 475 -57.44 0.34 39.68
N ARG A 476 -58.50 0.08 38.90
CA ARG A 476 -59.53 1.05 38.45
C ARG A 476 -58.94 2.25 37.69
N SER A 477 -59.41 2.63 36.49
CA SER A 477 -60.60 2.15 35.75
C SER A 477 -60.74 2.72 34.32
N ARG A 478 -61.44 1.94 33.46
CA ARG A 478 -62.35 2.35 32.35
C ARG A 478 -61.81 3.10 31.10
N LYS A 479 -61.80 2.37 29.97
CA LYS A 479 -62.30 2.83 28.65
C LYS A 479 -63.85 2.89 28.67
N PRO A 480 -64.55 3.69 27.84
CA PRO A 480 -64.79 3.45 26.39
C PRO A 480 -64.61 4.75 25.54
N SER A 481 -64.89 4.90 24.24
CA SER A 481 -65.49 4.09 23.14
C SER A 481 -64.92 4.55 21.78
N GLU A 482 -65.14 3.80 20.71
CA GLU A 482 -64.89 4.26 19.33
C GLU A 482 -65.96 5.24 18.83
N THR A 483 -65.61 6.22 17.99
CA THR A 483 -66.46 6.66 16.86
C THR A 483 -65.70 7.51 15.83
N SER A 484 -66.14 7.40 14.58
CA SER A 484 -65.67 8.15 13.41
C SER A 484 -65.85 9.66 13.52
N LYS A 485 -64.89 10.44 12.98
CA LYS A 485 -65.14 11.68 12.22
C LYS A 485 -63.92 12.13 11.39
N GLN A 486 -64.19 12.58 10.17
CA GLN A 486 -63.23 13.27 9.29
C GLN A 486 -63.54 14.80 9.31
N PRO A 487 -62.77 15.63 8.58
CA PRO A 487 -61.92 16.67 9.13
C PRO A 487 -62.65 18.00 9.45
N THR A 488 -61.98 18.85 10.23
CA THR A 488 -62.24 20.30 10.29
C THR A 488 -60.92 21.05 10.31
N GLU A 489 -60.84 22.11 9.50
CA GLU A 489 -59.67 22.98 9.38
C GLU A 489 -59.65 24.03 10.52
N THR A 490 -58.49 24.21 11.15
CA THR A 490 -58.09 25.47 11.78
C THR A 490 -56.59 25.68 11.56
N SER A 491 -56.19 26.94 11.36
CA SER A 491 -54.89 27.34 10.82
C SER A 491 -53.81 27.57 11.91
N PRO A 492 -52.67 28.24 11.67
CA PRO A 492 -51.35 27.63 11.81
C PRO A 492 -50.59 28.11 13.06
N ASP A 493 -49.27 27.88 13.06
CA ASP A 493 -48.27 28.36 14.01
C ASP A 493 -48.19 27.66 15.37
N THR A 494 -47.55 26.49 15.34
CA THR A 494 -46.37 26.29 16.18
C THR A 494 -45.29 25.59 15.34
N PRO A 495 -44.06 26.13 15.21
CA PRO A 495 -43.00 25.43 14.53
C PRO A 495 -42.55 24.24 15.39
N GLU A 496 -43.06 23.06 15.02
CA GLU A 496 -42.59 21.77 15.53
C GLU A 496 -41.05 21.76 15.49
N LYS A 497 -40.40 21.51 16.64
CA LYS A 497 -38.94 21.58 16.77
C LYS A 497 -38.29 20.61 15.78
N LEU A 498 -37.81 21.16 14.66
CA LEU A 498 -37.11 20.39 13.64
C LEU A 498 -35.89 19.73 14.29
N ASP A 499 -35.89 18.40 14.31
CA ASP A 499 -34.92 17.53 14.99
C ASP A 499 -33.48 18.08 14.83
N GLU A 500 -32.73 18.26 15.92
CA GLU A 500 -31.42 18.96 15.90
C GLU A 500 -30.45 18.36 14.87
N LYS A 501 -30.60 17.07 14.56
CA LYS A 501 -29.78 16.35 13.57
C LYS A 501 -30.15 16.67 12.11
N LEU A 502 -31.34 17.20 11.84
CA LEU A 502 -31.69 17.75 10.52
C LEU A 502 -30.95 19.07 10.23
N GLN A 503 -30.52 19.81 11.26
CA GLN A 503 -29.67 21.00 11.07
C GLN A 503 -28.26 20.65 10.57
N ALA A 504 -27.82 19.40 10.74
CA ALA A 504 -26.56 18.88 10.19
C ALA A 504 -26.66 18.48 8.70
N PHE A 505 -27.80 18.73 8.04
CA PHE A 505 -27.94 18.55 6.59
C PHE A 505 -27.24 19.69 5.83
N PRO A 506 -26.36 19.40 4.85
CA PRO A 506 -25.61 20.45 4.15
C PRO A 506 -26.51 21.42 3.38
N LYS A 507 -26.30 22.73 3.61
CA LYS A 507 -27.16 23.80 3.06
C LYS A 507 -27.11 23.86 1.53
N GLU A 508 -25.96 23.50 0.97
CA GLU A 508 -25.66 23.42 -0.46
C GLU A 508 -26.55 22.41 -1.19
N LEU A 509 -27.13 21.45 -0.47
CA LEU A 509 -28.01 20.41 -1.02
C LEU A 509 -29.52 20.74 -0.89
N LEU A 510 -29.90 21.75 -0.11
CA LEU A 510 -31.30 22.18 0.04
C LEU A 510 -32.02 22.59 -1.28
N PRO A 511 -31.34 23.15 -2.30
CA PRO A 511 -31.97 23.43 -3.60
C PRO A 511 -32.39 22.18 -4.37
N LYS A 512 -31.75 21.02 -4.13
CA LYS A 512 -32.08 19.74 -4.79
C LYS A 512 -32.97 18.83 -3.94
N TYR A 513 -32.89 18.93 -2.62
CA TYR A 513 -33.54 17.99 -1.70
C TYR A 513 -34.24 18.71 -0.55
N LYS A 514 -35.41 18.20 -0.13
CA LYS A 514 -36.01 18.51 1.18
C LYS A 514 -35.64 17.38 2.15
N PRO A 515 -34.81 17.62 3.18
CA PRO A 515 -34.53 16.60 4.19
C PRO A 515 -35.78 16.27 5.02
N LEU A 516 -35.92 15.00 5.43
CA LEU A 516 -37.09 14.48 6.13
C LEU A 516 -36.73 13.74 7.42
N GLU A 517 -35.70 12.90 7.40
CA GLU A 517 -35.28 12.07 8.54
C GLU A 517 -33.76 11.86 8.47
N PHE A 518 -33.06 11.95 9.60
CA PHE A 518 -31.67 11.49 9.68
C PHE A 518 -31.65 9.99 10.01
N LEU A 519 -31.15 9.17 9.08
CA LEU A 519 -31.21 7.71 9.17
C LEU A 519 -30.02 7.10 9.93
N GLY A 520 -28.90 7.80 9.97
CA GLY A 520 -27.73 7.42 10.75
C GLY A 520 -26.41 7.98 10.21
N GLU A 521 -25.37 7.85 11.03
CA GLU A 521 -23.99 8.18 10.71
C GLU A 521 -23.10 6.99 11.06
N GLY A 522 -22.29 6.57 10.09
CA GLY A 522 -21.20 5.62 10.29
C GLY A 522 -19.86 6.34 10.07
N GLY A 523 -18.75 5.67 10.38
CA GLY A 523 -17.40 6.27 10.29
C GLY A 523 -16.94 6.75 8.90
N PHE A 524 -17.77 6.61 7.88
CA PHE A 524 -17.49 6.97 6.48
C PHE A 524 -18.60 7.80 5.81
N ALA A 525 -19.78 7.98 6.42
CA ALA A 525 -20.90 8.69 5.80
C ALA A 525 -22.04 9.03 6.77
N LYS A 526 -22.75 10.12 6.47
CA LYS A 526 -24.09 10.45 7.00
C LYS A 526 -25.15 10.02 5.98
N VAL A 527 -26.30 9.53 6.45
CA VAL A 527 -27.41 9.09 5.59
C VAL A 527 -28.71 9.76 6.02
N PHE A 528 -29.42 10.34 5.06
CA PHE A 528 -30.67 11.06 5.27
C PHE A 528 -31.78 10.51 4.36
N LYS A 529 -33.01 10.46 4.86
CA LYS A 529 -34.21 10.35 4.03
C LYS A 529 -34.52 11.74 3.50
N VAL A 530 -34.70 11.88 2.20
CA VAL A 530 -35.02 13.16 1.57
C VAL A 530 -36.12 13.01 0.53
N LYS A 531 -36.87 14.08 0.28
CA LYS A 531 -37.71 14.23 -0.91
C LYS A 531 -36.90 14.97 -1.96
N ARG A 532 -36.58 14.31 -3.08
CA ARG A 532 -35.93 14.93 -4.24
C ARG A 532 -36.89 15.92 -4.89
N ARG A 533 -36.43 17.14 -5.16
CA ARG A 533 -37.32 18.24 -5.61
C ARG A 533 -37.71 18.14 -7.08
N SER A 534 -36.89 17.51 -7.93
CA SER A 534 -37.13 17.41 -9.37
C SER A 534 -38.32 16.53 -9.77
N ASP A 535 -38.64 15.51 -8.96
CA ASP A 535 -39.68 14.51 -9.25
C ASP A 535 -40.52 14.15 -8.01
N GLY A 536 -40.29 14.82 -6.87
CA GLY A 536 -40.99 14.54 -5.61
C GLY A 536 -40.65 13.19 -4.97
N LYS A 537 -39.67 12.43 -5.47
CA LYS A 537 -39.41 11.06 -5.03
C LYS A 537 -38.73 11.01 -3.65
N ILE A 538 -39.16 10.07 -2.81
CA ILE A 538 -38.48 9.75 -1.55
C ILE A 538 -37.27 8.86 -1.84
N ILE A 539 -36.09 9.28 -1.39
CA ILE A 539 -34.82 8.58 -1.60
C ILE A 539 -33.96 8.61 -0.32
N ALA A 540 -33.02 7.68 -0.23
CA ALA A 540 -31.93 7.77 0.73
C ALA A 540 -30.78 8.55 0.09
N LEU A 541 -30.31 9.59 0.78
CA LEU A 541 -29.20 10.43 0.37
C LEU A 541 -28.01 10.14 1.29
N LYS A 542 -26.94 9.58 0.73
CA LYS A 542 -25.72 9.23 1.47
C LYS A 542 -24.61 10.21 1.13
N ILE A 543 -24.08 10.86 2.16
CA ILE A 543 -23.07 11.91 2.09
C ILE A 543 -21.81 11.36 2.77
N PRO A 544 -20.82 10.86 2.01
CA PRO A 544 -19.61 10.29 2.57
C PRO A 544 -18.69 11.37 3.16
N ASN A 545 -17.96 11.01 4.21
CA ASN A 545 -16.88 11.82 4.76
C ASN A 545 -15.58 11.44 4.04
N LEU A 546 -15.15 12.27 3.08
CA LEU A 546 -14.01 12.00 2.20
C LEU A 546 -12.96 13.10 2.33
N ASP A 547 -11.70 12.71 2.53
CA ASP A 547 -10.57 13.59 2.29
C ASP A 547 -10.30 13.77 0.78
N GLU A 548 -9.43 14.72 0.44
CA GLU A 548 -9.10 15.09 -0.94
C GLU A 548 -8.55 13.91 -1.77
N LYS A 549 -7.88 12.95 -1.10
CA LYS A 549 -7.30 11.76 -1.74
C LYS A 549 -8.39 10.74 -2.05
N ALA A 550 -9.32 10.51 -1.13
CA ALA A 550 -10.46 9.63 -1.30
C ALA A 550 -11.48 10.18 -2.32
N ARG A 551 -11.68 11.51 -2.37
CA ARG A 551 -12.58 12.19 -3.33
C ARG A 551 -12.25 11.83 -4.78
N LYS A 552 -10.96 11.74 -5.15
CA LYS A 552 -10.47 11.40 -6.50
C LYS A 552 -10.87 9.99 -6.99
N PHE A 553 -11.28 9.09 -6.09
CA PHE A 553 -11.73 7.73 -6.45
C PHE A 553 -13.25 7.53 -6.31
N PHE A 554 -13.98 8.51 -5.78
CA PHE A 554 -15.39 8.43 -5.43
C PHE A 554 -16.28 7.96 -6.59
N LEU A 555 -16.32 8.72 -7.71
CA LEU A 555 -17.11 8.31 -8.87
C LEU A 555 -16.57 7.05 -9.55
N LYS A 556 -15.27 6.76 -9.46
CA LYS A 556 -14.67 5.58 -10.11
C LYS A 556 -15.21 4.29 -9.50
N GLU A 557 -15.23 4.18 -8.18
CA GLU A 557 -15.70 2.95 -7.51
C GLU A 557 -17.24 2.84 -7.52
N ILE A 558 -17.98 3.95 -7.51
CA ILE A 558 -19.45 3.94 -7.53
C ILE A 558 -20.04 3.59 -8.91
N ARG A 559 -19.29 3.80 -10.01
CA ARG A 559 -19.71 3.37 -11.36
C ARG A 559 -20.04 1.88 -11.42
N ALA A 560 -19.37 1.03 -10.65
CA ALA A 560 -19.67 -0.40 -10.58
C ALA A 560 -21.10 -0.66 -10.06
N TRP A 561 -21.52 0.02 -8.98
CA TRP A 561 -22.85 -0.14 -8.40
C TRP A 561 -23.97 0.28 -9.37
N ARG A 562 -23.74 1.26 -10.27
CA ARG A 562 -24.72 1.64 -11.31
C ARG A 562 -25.06 0.49 -12.27
N LEU A 563 -24.17 -0.51 -12.41
CA LEU A 563 -24.41 -1.68 -13.25
C LEU A 563 -25.26 -2.76 -12.56
N LEU A 564 -25.57 -2.60 -11.27
CA LEU A 564 -26.30 -3.58 -10.45
C LEU A 564 -27.78 -3.19 -10.34
N ASN A 565 -28.66 -3.98 -10.94
CA ASN A 565 -30.12 -3.82 -10.85
C ASN A 565 -30.72 -5.21 -10.62
N HIS A 566 -31.08 -5.50 -9.36
CA HIS A 566 -31.58 -6.79 -8.90
C HIS A 566 -32.47 -6.59 -7.66
N PRO A 567 -33.54 -7.37 -7.41
CA PRO A 567 -34.42 -7.20 -6.25
C PRO A 567 -33.68 -7.16 -4.90
N ASN A 568 -32.65 -8.00 -4.74
CA ASN A 568 -31.82 -8.07 -3.53
C ASN A 568 -30.60 -7.13 -3.50
N ILE A 569 -30.59 -6.08 -4.32
CA ILE A 569 -29.56 -5.03 -4.30
C ILE A 569 -30.27 -3.68 -4.19
N VAL A 570 -29.80 -2.81 -3.29
CA VAL A 570 -30.31 -1.44 -3.17
C VAL A 570 -30.06 -0.69 -4.47
N LYS A 571 -31.11 -0.19 -5.11
CA LYS A 571 -30.98 0.47 -6.41
C LYS A 571 -30.30 1.83 -6.26
N LEU A 572 -29.14 1.98 -6.90
CA LEU A 572 -28.47 3.26 -7.07
C LEU A 572 -29.18 4.09 -8.14
N TYR A 573 -29.60 5.32 -7.81
CA TYR A 573 -30.17 6.25 -8.77
C TYR A 573 -29.11 7.16 -9.38
N ASN A 574 -28.30 7.80 -8.54
CA ASN A 574 -27.26 8.72 -9.01
C ASN A 574 -26.13 8.94 -8.00
N ALA A 575 -25.06 9.60 -8.44
CA ALA A 575 -23.94 10.02 -7.59
C ALA A 575 -23.30 11.27 -8.21
N TYR A 576 -22.93 12.22 -7.35
CA TYR A 576 -22.46 13.56 -7.72
C TYR A 576 -21.24 13.94 -6.89
N GLU A 577 -20.28 14.67 -7.46
CA GLU A 577 -19.11 15.20 -6.74
C GLU A 577 -19.32 16.61 -6.17
N GLU A 578 -20.23 17.38 -6.77
CA GLU A 578 -20.48 18.80 -6.50
C GLU A 578 -21.97 19.08 -6.19
N PRO A 579 -22.29 20.06 -5.32
CA PRO A 579 -21.38 20.94 -4.57
C PRO A 579 -20.66 20.23 -3.40
N ILE A 580 -21.12 19.04 -3.03
CA ILE A 580 -20.44 18.10 -2.14
C ILE A 580 -20.65 16.67 -2.67
N PRO A 581 -19.73 15.72 -2.41
CA PRO A 581 -19.93 14.33 -2.77
C PRO A 581 -21.20 13.75 -2.13
N HIS A 582 -22.10 13.18 -2.93
CA HIS A 582 -23.29 12.49 -2.43
C HIS A 582 -23.83 11.43 -3.39
N ILE A 583 -24.58 10.47 -2.83
CA ILE A 583 -25.16 9.31 -3.51
C ILE A 583 -26.67 9.33 -3.31
N GLU A 584 -27.44 9.25 -4.39
CA GLU A 584 -28.89 9.03 -4.39
C GLU A 584 -29.18 7.55 -4.56
N MET A 585 -29.83 6.92 -3.59
CA MET A 585 -30.19 5.50 -3.64
C MET A 585 -31.62 5.25 -3.15
N GLU A 586 -32.13 4.07 -3.45
CA GLU A 586 -33.42 3.57 -2.98
C GLU A 586 -33.54 3.71 -1.45
N TYR A 587 -34.61 4.34 -0.97
CA TYR A 587 -34.94 4.38 0.45
C TYR A 587 -35.61 3.06 0.85
N ILE A 588 -35.04 2.38 1.85
CA ILE A 588 -35.63 1.17 2.43
C ILE A 588 -36.24 1.55 3.78
N GLU A 589 -37.54 1.30 3.92
CA GLU A 589 -38.30 1.76 5.09
C GLU A 589 -37.86 1.07 6.39
N GLY A 590 -37.54 -0.22 6.29
CA GLY A 590 -37.30 -1.12 7.42
C GLY A 590 -38.53 -1.95 7.77
N ILE A 591 -38.37 -2.88 8.69
CA ILE A 591 -39.45 -3.60 9.36
C ILE A 591 -39.69 -2.97 10.74
N THR A 592 -40.94 -2.83 11.17
CA THR A 592 -41.25 -2.38 12.54
C THR A 592 -41.40 -3.59 13.45
N LEU A 593 -40.53 -3.70 14.45
CA LEU A 593 -40.57 -4.75 15.48
C LEU A 593 -40.54 -4.10 16.86
N ASN A 594 -41.48 -4.49 17.73
CA ASN A 594 -41.63 -3.97 19.10
C ASN A 594 -41.61 -2.43 19.18
N GLY A 595 -42.33 -1.76 18.26
CA GLY A 595 -42.41 -0.29 18.17
C GLY A 595 -41.14 0.40 17.67
N LYS A 596 -40.12 -0.33 17.22
CA LYS A 596 -38.87 0.22 16.67
C LYS A 596 -38.70 -0.17 15.20
N VAL A 597 -38.28 0.79 14.38
CA VAL A 597 -37.95 0.53 12.97
C VAL A 597 -36.54 -0.06 12.88
N ILE A 598 -36.44 -1.27 12.34
CA ILE A 598 -35.19 -2.00 12.11
C ILE A 598 -34.95 -2.03 10.61
N ARG A 599 -33.83 -1.45 10.17
CA ARG A 599 -33.51 -1.28 8.74
C ARG A 599 -32.42 -2.21 8.22
N ASP A 600 -31.64 -2.83 9.11
CA ASP A 600 -30.47 -3.63 8.79
C ASP A 600 -30.38 -4.92 9.62
N LEU A 601 -29.76 -5.97 9.06
CA LEU A 601 -29.56 -7.26 9.77
C LEU A 601 -28.59 -7.17 10.96
N GLY A 602 -27.82 -6.09 11.09
CA GLY A 602 -27.00 -5.81 12.27
C GLY A 602 -27.86 -5.58 13.51
N LYS A 603 -29.03 -4.95 13.36
CA LYS A 603 -29.99 -4.66 14.44
C LYS A 603 -31.15 -5.64 14.54
N TYR A 604 -31.35 -6.50 13.53
CA TYR A 604 -32.40 -7.52 13.57
C TYR A 604 -32.15 -8.53 14.70
N PRO A 605 -33.18 -8.93 15.48
CA PRO A 605 -33.01 -9.88 16.58
C PRO A 605 -32.41 -11.21 16.12
N LYS A 606 -31.53 -11.81 16.93
CA LYS A 606 -30.88 -13.11 16.65
C LYS A 606 -30.93 -14.01 17.89
N PRO A 607 -30.97 -15.35 17.76
CA PRO A 607 -31.06 -16.10 16.49
C PRO A 607 -32.38 -15.86 15.77
N VAL A 608 -32.37 -16.08 14.46
CA VAL A 608 -33.51 -15.96 13.55
C VAL A 608 -34.05 -17.36 13.29
N ASP A 609 -35.37 -17.48 13.16
CA ASP A 609 -36.05 -18.70 12.70
C ASP A 609 -35.36 -19.31 11.46
N GLU A 610 -35.26 -20.64 11.41
CA GLU A 610 -34.49 -21.36 10.39
C GLU A 610 -35.00 -21.02 8.98
N LYS A 611 -36.32 -21.09 8.76
CA LYS A 611 -36.92 -20.83 7.46
C LYS A 611 -36.67 -19.39 7.01
N LYS A 612 -36.91 -18.41 7.88
CA LYS A 612 -36.60 -16.99 7.60
C LYS A 612 -35.11 -16.76 7.33
N THR A 613 -34.23 -17.49 8.02
CA THR A 613 -32.78 -17.42 7.79
C THR A 613 -32.42 -17.93 6.39
N LEU A 614 -32.98 -19.06 5.96
CA LEU A 614 -32.78 -19.60 4.61
C LEU A 614 -33.29 -18.63 3.53
N ASP A 615 -34.48 -18.04 3.72
CA ASP A 615 -35.04 -17.07 2.77
C ASP A 615 -34.18 -15.80 2.65
N LEU A 616 -33.69 -15.26 3.79
CA LEU A 616 -32.75 -14.15 3.82
C LEU A 616 -31.43 -14.50 3.09
N ILE A 617 -30.84 -15.65 3.39
CA ILE A 617 -29.56 -16.06 2.80
C ILE A 617 -29.69 -16.38 1.30
N ARG A 618 -30.78 -17.01 0.86
CA ARG A 618 -31.11 -17.19 -0.56
C ARG A 618 -31.25 -15.83 -1.27
N GLY A 619 -31.87 -14.83 -0.64
CA GLY A 619 -31.97 -13.47 -1.18
C GLY A 619 -30.60 -12.79 -1.34
N ILE A 620 -29.78 -12.78 -0.30
CA ILE A 620 -28.42 -12.19 -0.33
C ILE A 620 -27.55 -12.91 -1.37
N ALA A 621 -27.57 -14.25 -1.41
CA ALA A 621 -26.84 -15.05 -2.38
C ALA A 621 -27.27 -14.74 -3.83
N LYS A 622 -28.57 -14.60 -4.12
CA LYS A 622 -29.05 -14.18 -5.45
C LYS A 622 -28.51 -12.79 -5.83
N GLY A 623 -28.47 -11.85 -4.88
CA GLY A 623 -27.83 -10.55 -5.06
C GLY A 623 -26.34 -10.64 -5.40
N LEU A 624 -25.56 -11.41 -4.62
CA LEU A 624 -24.13 -11.62 -4.87
C LEU A 624 -23.89 -12.30 -6.23
N LYS A 625 -24.66 -13.34 -6.58
CA LYS A 625 -24.59 -14.03 -7.88
C LYS A 625 -24.76 -13.05 -9.06
N HIS A 626 -25.67 -12.08 -8.95
CA HIS A 626 -25.88 -11.04 -9.97
C HIS A 626 -24.71 -10.03 -10.07
N ALA A 627 -24.01 -9.74 -8.98
CA ALA A 627 -22.85 -8.87 -8.99
C ALA A 627 -21.59 -9.60 -9.48
N HIS A 628 -21.40 -10.85 -9.05
CA HIS A 628 -20.28 -11.71 -9.44
C HIS A 628 -20.29 -12.03 -10.94
N SER A 629 -21.46 -12.22 -11.55
CA SER A 629 -21.57 -12.39 -13.02
C SER A 629 -21.13 -11.15 -13.82
N LYS A 630 -21.01 -9.99 -13.16
CA LYS A 630 -20.47 -8.73 -13.70
C LYS A 630 -19.07 -8.42 -13.19
N GLN A 631 -18.40 -9.37 -12.52
CA GLN A 631 -17.09 -9.23 -11.88
C GLN A 631 -17.03 -8.12 -10.82
N ILE A 632 -18.17 -7.82 -10.17
CA ILE A 632 -18.27 -6.84 -9.09
C ILE A 632 -18.37 -7.58 -7.76
N TYR A 633 -17.35 -7.40 -6.90
CA TYR A 633 -17.24 -8.06 -5.59
C TYR A 633 -17.43 -7.05 -4.48
N HIS A 634 -18.11 -7.45 -3.40
CA HIS A 634 -18.51 -6.55 -2.33
C HIS A 634 -17.37 -6.24 -1.35
N ARG A 635 -16.65 -7.28 -0.92
CA ARG A 635 -15.46 -7.30 -0.02
C ARG A 635 -15.64 -6.73 1.39
N ASP A 636 -16.70 -6.01 1.69
CA ASP A 636 -17.09 -5.56 3.04
C ASP A 636 -18.52 -6.00 3.38
N LEU A 637 -18.87 -7.24 3.06
CA LEU A 637 -20.20 -7.77 3.32
C LEU A 637 -20.34 -8.09 4.81
N LYS A 638 -21.35 -7.52 5.45
CA LYS A 638 -21.65 -7.65 6.89
C LYS A 638 -23.13 -7.35 7.14
N PRO A 639 -23.71 -7.75 8.29
CA PRO A 639 -25.13 -7.57 8.56
C PRO A 639 -25.62 -6.12 8.45
N GLN A 640 -24.77 -5.14 8.77
CA GLN A 640 -25.10 -3.71 8.67
C GLN A 640 -25.21 -3.20 7.22
N ASN A 641 -24.62 -3.93 6.26
CA ASN A 641 -24.68 -3.62 4.82
C ASN A 641 -25.78 -4.42 4.10
N ILE A 642 -26.62 -5.16 4.85
CA ILE A 642 -27.83 -5.80 4.35
C ILE A 642 -29.03 -5.07 4.94
N LEU A 643 -29.72 -4.30 4.12
CA LEU A 643 -30.98 -3.67 4.49
C LEU A 643 -32.15 -4.67 4.37
N ILE A 644 -33.23 -4.44 5.11
CA ILE A 644 -34.44 -5.26 5.08
C ILE A 644 -35.68 -4.41 4.80
N THR A 645 -36.53 -4.87 3.89
CA THR A 645 -37.82 -4.25 3.55
C THR A 645 -38.91 -4.67 4.56
N PRO A 646 -40.12 -4.06 4.53
CA PRO A 646 -41.23 -4.45 5.40
C PRO A 646 -41.66 -5.93 5.27
N ASP A 647 -41.54 -6.50 4.07
CA ASP A 647 -41.78 -7.91 3.73
C ASP A 647 -40.59 -8.85 4.05
N LEU A 648 -39.56 -8.34 4.75
CA LEU A 648 -38.34 -9.06 5.12
C LEU A 648 -37.43 -9.47 3.94
N THR A 649 -37.62 -8.90 2.73
CA THR A 649 -36.70 -9.08 1.60
C THR A 649 -35.36 -8.38 1.89
N PRO A 650 -34.20 -9.08 1.79
CA PRO A 650 -32.89 -8.49 2.04
C PRO A 650 -32.37 -7.76 0.81
N LYS A 651 -31.71 -6.61 1.00
CA LYS A 651 -31.05 -5.82 -0.04
C LYS A 651 -29.64 -5.39 0.33
N ILE A 652 -28.66 -5.75 -0.50
CA ILE A 652 -27.25 -5.39 -0.31
C ILE A 652 -27.01 -3.92 -0.71
N THR A 653 -26.39 -3.15 0.16
CA THR A 653 -25.96 -1.75 -0.05
C THR A 653 -24.43 -1.61 0.05
N ASP A 654 -23.90 -0.42 -0.23
CA ASP A 654 -22.52 0.01 0.10
C ASP A 654 -21.38 -0.54 -0.77
N TRP A 655 -21.75 -1.05 -1.95
CA TRP A 655 -20.84 -1.43 -3.03
C TRP A 655 -19.75 -0.37 -3.32
N GLY A 656 -18.48 -0.79 -3.31
CA GLY A 656 -17.32 0.03 -3.67
C GLY A 656 -16.83 1.00 -2.58
N LEU A 657 -17.59 1.24 -1.51
CA LEU A 657 -17.22 2.22 -0.49
C LEU A 657 -16.04 1.78 0.40
N ALA A 658 -15.85 0.47 0.60
CA ALA A 658 -14.76 -0.06 1.41
C ALA A 658 -13.36 0.33 0.89
N LYS A 659 -13.19 0.34 -0.44
CA LYS A 659 -11.93 0.71 -1.10
C LYS A 659 -11.65 2.21 -1.02
N ILE A 660 -12.69 3.04 -1.06
CA ILE A 660 -12.58 4.49 -0.80
C ILE A 660 -12.17 4.73 0.67
N GLY A 661 -12.79 4.00 1.60
CA GLY A 661 -12.46 4.05 3.03
C GLY A 661 -11.01 3.67 3.35
N ALA A 662 -10.46 2.66 2.65
CA ALA A 662 -9.05 2.26 2.80
C ALA A 662 -8.03 3.27 2.22
N ILE A 663 -8.45 4.15 1.32
CA ILE A 663 -7.60 5.19 0.73
C ILE A 663 -7.53 6.44 1.63
N SER A 664 -8.59 6.67 2.42
CA SER A 664 -8.71 7.84 3.29
C SER A 664 -7.79 7.77 4.52
N THR A 665 -7.14 8.89 4.83
CA THR A 665 -6.32 9.06 6.05
C THR A 665 -7.16 9.49 7.25
N SER A 666 -8.33 10.08 7.03
CA SER A 666 -9.30 10.47 8.07
C SER A 666 -10.20 9.33 8.52
N ALA A 667 -10.17 8.19 7.83
CA ALA A 667 -10.91 6.98 8.17
C ALA A 667 -10.37 6.30 9.45
N THR A 668 -10.73 6.82 10.62
CA THR A 668 -10.65 6.05 11.85
C THR A 668 -11.64 4.89 11.77
N THR A 669 -11.15 3.72 11.37
CA THR A 669 -11.87 2.44 11.46
C THR A 669 -12.48 2.33 12.85
N THR A 670 -13.81 2.32 12.96
CA THR A 670 -14.51 2.15 14.23
C THR A 670 -14.10 0.81 14.83
N LYS A 671 -13.24 0.88 15.85
CA LYS A 671 -12.36 -0.22 16.25
C LYS A 671 -13.14 -1.43 16.74
N GLY A 672 -13.24 -2.46 15.90
CA GLY A 672 -13.69 -3.80 16.30
C GLY A 672 -14.60 -4.48 15.29
N LEU A 673 -15.76 -3.88 14.99
CA LEU A 673 -16.87 -4.58 14.31
C LEU A 673 -16.54 -5.05 12.89
N THR A 674 -15.90 -4.22 12.05
CA THR A 674 -15.55 -4.61 10.66
C THR A 674 -14.57 -5.78 10.62
N LEU A 675 -13.68 -5.92 11.60
CA LEU A 675 -12.70 -7.02 11.64
C LEU A 675 -13.33 -8.39 11.96
N LEU A 676 -14.52 -8.42 12.57
CA LEU A 676 -15.20 -9.67 12.93
C LEU A 676 -15.76 -10.41 11.72
N TYR A 677 -15.99 -9.70 10.61
CA TYR A 677 -16.46 -10.26 9.33
C TYR A 677 -15.36 -10.37 8.27
N ALA A 678 -14.13 -9.97 8.58
CA ALA A 678 -13.03 -10.02 7.63
C ALA A 678 -12.62 -11.48 7.32
N ALA A 679 -12.51 -11.82 6.05
CA ALA A 679 -11.98 -13.11 5.62
C ALA A 679 -10.46 -13.20 5.86
N PRO A 680 -9.86 -14.40 5.99
CA PRO A 680 -8.43 -14.59 6.23
C PRO A 680 -7.53 -13.78 5.27
N GLU A 681 -7.86 -13.74 3.98
CA GLU A 681 -7.16 -12.97 2.95
C GLU A 681 -7.20 -11.45 3.13
N GLN A 682 -8.14 -10.92 3.92
CA GLN A 682 -8.24 -9.49 4.26
C GLN A 682 -7.41 -9.13 5.51
N LEU A 683 -6.93 -10.14 6.22
CA LEU A 683 -6.19 -10.03 7.48
C LEU A 683 -4.72 -10.44 7.30
N ASP A 684 -4.46 -11.40 6.42
CA ASP A 684 -3.15 -11.90 6.02
C ASP A 684 -3.17 -12.29 4.52
N GLU A 685 -2.93 -11.29 3.69
CA GLU A 685 -2.90 -11.39 2.21
C GLU A 685 -1.67 -12.17 1.71
N GLU A 686 -0.59 -12.25 2.50
CA GLU A 686 0.64 -12.99 2.15
C GLU A 686 0.42 -14.51 2.26
N THR A 687 -0.23 -14.96 3.35
CA THR A 687 -0.53 -16.39 3.56
C THR A 687 -1.74 -16.87 2.74
N TYR A 688 -2.77 -16.04 2.60
CA TYR A 688 -4.06 -16.45 2.00
C TYR A 688 -4.34 -15.83 0.61
N GLY A 689 -3.41 -15.05 0.05
CA GLY A 689 -3.47 -14.42 -1.27
C GLY A 689 -4.52 -13.30 -1.39
N HIS A 690 -4.58 -12.61 -2.53
CA HIS A 690 -5.46 -11.45 -2.75
C HIS A 690 -6.98 -11.73 -2.65
N THR A 691 -7.76 -10.70 -2.30
CA THR A 691 -9.25 -10.77 -2.23
C THR A 691 -9.91 -11.00 -3.59
N ASP A 692 -10.90 -11.90 -3.64
CA ASP A 692 -11.66 -12.24 -4.84
C ASP A 692 -13.16 -12.43 -4.51
N HIS A 693 -13.96 -13.04 -5.39
CA HIS A 693 -15.38 -13.30 -5.16
C HIS A 693 -15.65 -14.28 -4.00
N ARG A 694 -14.69 -15.13 -3.65
CA ARG A 694 -14.75 -16.12 -2.57
C ARG A 694 -14.57 -15.46 -1.19
N THR A 695 -14.09 -14.21 -1.16
CA THR A 695 -14.14 -13.33 0.02
C THR A 695 -15.60 -13.01 0.40
N ASP A 696 -16.45 -12.69 -0.57
CA ASP A 696 -17.89 -12.43 -0.31
C ASP A 696 -18.62 -13.70 0.17
N ILE A 697 -18.22 -14.87 -0.34
CA ILE A 697 -18.78 -16.18 0.05
C ILE A 697 -18.48 -16.48 1.53
N TYR A 698 -17.25 -16.21 1.99
CA TYR A 698 -16.88 -16.35 3.41
C TYR A 698 -17.68 -15.38 4.31
N GLN A 699 -17.82 -14.13 3.87
CA GLN A 699 -18.60 -13.12 4.58
C GLN A 699 -20.09 -13.48 4.66
N LEU A 700 -20.67 -14.00 3.56
CA LEU A 700 -22.02 -14.56 3.53
C LEU A 700 -22.15 -15.72 4.54
N GLY A 701 -21.12 -16.56 4.64
CA GLY A 701 -21.06 -17.64 5.63
C GLY A 701 -21.10 -17.13 7.08
N LEU A 702 -20.36 -16.07 7.40
CA LEU A 702 -20.43 -15.47 8.74
C LEU A 702 -21.80 -14.85 9.04
N ILE A 703 -22.44 -14.21 8.05
CA ILE A 703 -23.81 -13.69 8.19
C ILE A 703 -24.81 -14.82 8.41
N PHE A 704 -24.74 -15.90 7.61
CA PHE A 704 -25.61 -17.07 7.77
C PHE A 704 -25.43 -17.70 9.16
N TYR A 705 -24.19 -17.86 9.61
CA TYR A 705 -23.88 -18.42 10.93
C TYR A 705 -24.45 -17.54 12.06
N GLU A 706 -24.29 -16.22 11.97
CA GLU A 706 -24.78 -15.28 12.99
C GLU A 706 -26.30 -15.23 13.04
N LEU A 707 -26.99 -15.24 11.89
CA LEU A 707 -28.46 -15.31 11.85
C LEU A 707 -28.97 -16.60 12.49
N LEU A 708 -28.38 -17.75 12.14
CA LEU A 708 -28.85 -19.07 12.56
C LEU A 708 -28.54 -19.37 14.04
N THR A 709 -27.40 -18.91 14.56
CA THR A 709 -26.93 -19.26 15.92
C THR A 709 -26.98 -18.11 16.93
N GLY A 710 -27.16 -16.87 16.47
CA GLY A 710 -27.02 -15.65 17.28
C GLY A 710 -25.59 -15.34 17.72
N LYS A 711 -24.58 -16.08 17.22
CA LYS A 711 -23.17 -15.99 17.63
C LYS A 711 -22.25 -15.99 16.40
N LEU A 712 -20.97 -15.70 16.58
CA LEU A 712 -19.94 -15.91 15.56
C LEU A 712 -19.15 -17.20 15.84
N PRO A 713 -18.62 -17.88 14.80
CA PRO A 713 -17.91 -19.16 14.95
C PRO A 713 -16.54 -19.03 15.64
N TYR A 714 -16.03 -17.80 15.78
CA TYR A 714 -14.77 -17.47 16.45
C TYR A 714 -15.02 -16.52 17.63
N GLU A 715 -14.88 -17.02 18.85
CA GLU A 715 -15.02 -16.23 20.09
C GLU A 715 -13.68 -15.61 20.54
N GLY A 716 -13.71 -14.43 21.14
CA GLY A 716 -12.54 -13.81 21.76
C GLY A 716 -12.90 -12.59 22.61
N ILE A 717 -12.11 -12.34 23.66
CA ILE A 717 -12.31 -11.19 24.58
C ILE A 717 -12.10 -9.85 23.85
N THR A 718 -11.26 -9.84 22.80
CA THR A 718 -11.02 -8.67 21.96
C THR A 718 -11.11 -9.04 20.47
N PRO A 719 -11.46 -8.09 19.58
CA PRO A 719 -11.45 -8.32 18.13
C PRO A 719 -10.10 -8.81 17.59
N THR A 720 -8.99 -8.40 18.21
CA THR A 720 -7.64 -8.87 17.85
C THR A 720 -7.40 -10.35 18.16
N VAL A 721 -8.04 -10.90 19.20
CA VAL A 721 -8.01 -12.35 19.49
C VAL A 721 -8.86 -13.13 18.48
N VAL A 722 -9.99 -12.56 18.04
CA VAL A 722 -10.82 -13.14 16.98
C VAL A 722 -10.04 -13.18 15.66
N VAL A 723 -9.44 -12.06 15.24
CA VAL A 723 -8.56 -11.98 14.06
C VAL A 723 -7.44 -13.01 14.11
N ALA A 724 -6.74 -13.12 15.24
CA ALA A 724 -5.66 -14.10 15.43
C ALA A 724 -6.16 -15.55 15.29
N LYS A 725 -7.40 -15.86 15.71
CA LYS A 725 -8.03 -17.16 15.48
C LYS A 725 -8.44 -17.37 14.02
N VAL A 726 -8.93 -16.35 13.32
CA VAL A 726 -9.31 -16.42 11.90
C VAL A 726 -8.11 -16.76 11.03
N ILE A 727 -6.95 -16.11 11.20
CA ILE A 727 -5.75 -16.36 10.40
C ILE A 727 -4.91 -17.57 10.84
N ASN A 728 -5.30 -18.30 11.89
CA ASN A 728 -4.51 -19.42 12.39
C ASN A 728 -4.91 -20.77 11.75
N PRO A 729 -4.06 -21.45 10.97
CA PRO A 729 -4.45 -22.68 10.27
C PRO A 729 -4.89 -23.83 11.20
N ALA A 730 -4.45 -23.87 12.46
CA ALA A 730 -4.83 -24.90 13.41
C ALA A 730 -6.19 -24.66 14.11
N VAL A 731 -6.75 -23.44 14.05
CA VAL A 731 -8.05 -23.12 14.65
C VAL A 731 -9.17 -23.32 13.63
N LYS A 732 -9.98 -24.37 13.76
CA LYS A 732 -11.20 -24.52 12.95
C LYS A 732 -12.36 -23.68 13.53
N PRO A 733 -13.28 -23.16 12.70
CA PRO A 733 -14.50 -22.50 13.18
C PRO A 733 -15.35 -23.49 14.01
N LYS A 734 -16.08 -23.00 15.03
CA LYS A 734 -17.08 -23.85 15.70
C LYS A 734 -18.21 -24.18 14.71
N PRO A 735 -18.63 -25.45 14.55
CA PRO A 735 -19.81 -25.79 13.74
C PRO A 735 -21.11 -25.28 14.41
N PRO A 736 -22.21 -25.05 13.68
CA PRO A 736 -23.51 -24.71 14.29
C PRO A 736 -24.00 -25.75 15.30
N SER A 737 -23.75 -27.05 15.05
CA SER A 737 -24.08 -28.15 15.97
C SER A 737 -23.55 -27.98 17.39
N TYR A 738 -22.44 -27.25 17.56
CA TYR A 738 -21.86 -26.92 18.86
C TYR A 738 -22.79 -26.06 19.73
N PHE A 739 -23.69 -25.28 19.11
CA PHE A 739 -24.65 -24.43 19.82
C PHE A 739 -26.08 -25.00 19.82
N ASN A 740 -26.50 -25.71 18.77
CA ASN A 740 -27.74 -26.49 18.74
C ASN A 740 -27.54 -27.76 17.90
N LYS A 741 -27.71 -28.96 18.48
CA LYS A 741 -27.57 -30.27 17.80
C LYS A 741 -28.44 -30.37 16.53
N GLU A 742 -29.61 -29.76 16.49
CA GLU A 742 -30.53 -29.79 15.33
C GLU A 742 -29.93 -29.14 14.07
N LEU A 743 -28.96 -28.24 14.24
CA LEU A 743 -28.29 -27.54 13.15
C LEU A 743 -27.16 -28.37 12.50
N ALA A 744 -26.90 -29.60 12.97
CA ALA A 744 -25.84 -30.46 12.44
C ALA A 744 -25.95 -30.71 10.91
N LYS A 745 -27.17 -30.66 10.36
CA LYS A 745 -27.43 -30.70 8.91
C LYS A 745 -26.73 -29.61 8.10
N TYR A 746 -26.28 -28.52 8.75
CA TYR A 746 -25.54 -27.41 8.11
C TYR A 746 -24.02 -27.48 8.31
N ASP A 747 -23.49 -28.35 9.18
CA ASP A 747 -22.08 -28.34 9.56
C ASP A 747 -21.14 -28.45 8.35
N GLY A 748 -21.46 -29.33 7.40
CA GLY A 748 -20.71 -29.51 6.15
C GLY A 748 -20.72 -28.26 5.25
N ILE A 749 -21.85 -27.54 5.17
CA ILE A 749 -21.94 -26.27 4.43
C ILE A 749 -21.06 -25.21 5.09
N PHE A 750 -21.09 -25.09 6.42
CA PHE A 750 -20.27 -24.11 7.12
C PHE A 750 -18.77 -24.43 7.08
N GLU A 751 -18.38 -25.71 7.04
CA GLU A 751 -17.00 -26.12 6.81
C GLU A 751 -16.46 -25.59 5.46
N LYS A 752 -17.27 -25.65 4.38
CA LYS A 752 -16.93 -25.04 3.08
C LYS A 752 -17.00 -23.50 3.11
N LEU A 753 -18.10 -22.90 3.58
CA LEU A 753 -18.25 -21.43 3.62
C LEU A 753 -17.11 -20.75 4.40
N LEU A 754 -16.71 -21.34 5.52
CA LEU A 754 -15.74 -20.76 6.46
C LEU A 754 -14.33 -21.36 6.34
N ALA A 755 -14.06 -22.10 5.26
CA ALA A 755 -12.73 -22.64 4.98
C ALA A 755 -11.71 -21.49 4.83
N LYS A 756 -10.49 -21.71 5.33
CA LYS A 756 -9.50 -20.62 5.44
C LYS A 756 -8.85 -20.28 4.11
N ARG A 757 -8.37 -21.31 3.41
CA ARG A 757 -7.98 -21.20 2.00
C ARG A 757 -9.25 -20.98 1.18
N LYS A 758 -9.16 -20.15 0.14
CA LYS A 758 -10.31 -19.80 -0.70
C LYS A 758 -10.66 -20.94 -1.65
N GLU A 759 -9.67 -21.77 -1.95
CA GLU A 759 -9.69 -22.96 -2.79
C GLU A 759 -10.55 -24.08 -2.17
N ASP A 760 -10.62 -24.12 -0.85
CA ASP A 760 -11.43 -25.08 -0.07
C ASP A 760 -12.89 -24.62 0.11
N ARG A 761 -13.23 -23.39 -0.29
CA ARG A 761 -14.60 -22.83 -0.21
C ARG A 761 -15.46 -23.29 -1.39
N TYR A 762 -16.74 -22.93 -1.37
CA TYR A 762 -17.52 -22.87 -2.59
C TYR A 762 -16.86 -21.90 -3.58
N GLN A 763 -16.56 -22.36 -4.79
CA GLN A 763 -15.90 -21.57 -5.84
C GLN A 763 -16.87 -20.63 -6.56
N SER A 764 -18.18 -20.77 -6.34
CA SER A 764 -19.19 -19.80 -6.78
C SER A 764 -20.39 -19.76 -5.83
N VAL A 765 -21.15 -18.66 -5.88
CA VAL A 765 -22.42 -18.53 -5.14
C VAL A 765 -23.49 -19.50 -5.69
N ASP A 766 -23.36 -19.96 -6.94
CA ASP A 766 -24.24 -20.96 -7.54
C ASP A 766 -24.00 -22.37 -6.95
N GLU A 767 -22.74 -22.74 -6.73
CA GLU A 767 -22.34 -23.97 -6.02
C GLU A 767 -22.88 -23.98 -4.58
N PHE A 768 -22.75 -22.84 -3.87
CA PHE A 768 -23.33 -22.68 -2.53
C PHE A 768 -24.86 -22.84 -2.53
N LEU A 769 -25.57 -22.18 -3.46
CA LEU A 769 -27.03 -22.28 -3.54
C LEU A 769 -27.51 -23.72 -3.82
N LYS A 770 -26.84 -24.43 -4.74
CA LYS A 770 -27.10 -25.86 -4.99
C LYS A 770 -26.93 -26.70 -3.73
N ALA A 771 -25.83 -26.52 -3.00
CA ALA A 771 -25.61 -27.25 -1.75
C ALA A 771 -26.67 -26.92 -0.68
N LEU A 772 -27.09 -25.65 -0.58
CA LEU A 772 -28.12 -25.22 0.36
C LEU A 772 -29.49 -25.85 0.05
N ASP A 773 -29.89 -25.87 -1.22
CA ASP A 773 -31.15 -26.47 -1.65
C ASP A 773 -31.13 -28.02 -1.52
N SER A 774 -29.96 -28.66 -1.71
CA SER A 774 -29.79 -30.10 -1.47
C SER A 774 -29.88 -30.51 0.02
N ILE A 775 -29.93 -29.61 1.01
CA ILE A 775 -30.24 -29.99 2.41
C ILE A 775 -31.68 -30.48 2.55
N GLU A 776 -32.64 -29.79 1.92
CA GLU A 776 -34.05 -30.18 1.96
C GLU A 776 -34.29 -31.48 1.17
N GLU A 777 -33.54 -31.69 0.08
CA GLU A 777 -33.52 -32.95 -0.67
C GLU A 777 -32.90 -34.08 0.15
N LEU A 778 -31.72 -33.86 0.75
CA LEU A 778 -31.02 -34.86 1.56
C LEU A 778 -31.86 -35.36 2.73
N THR A 779 -32.55 -34.45 3.43
CA THR A 779 -33.42 -34.81 4.56
C THR A 779 -34.55 -35.73 4.10
N ARG A 780 -35.18 -35.40 2.96
CA ARG A 780 -36.24 -36.21 2.33
C ARG A 780 -35.74 -37.56 1.80
N GLU A 781 -34.52 -37.59 1.26
CA GLU A 781 -33.89 -38.81 0.75
C GLU A 781 -33.43 -39.75 1.87
N LYS A 782 -32.98 -39.23 3.02
CA LYS A 782 -32.68 -40.06 4.21
C LYS A 782 -33.94 -40.82 4.68
N GLU A 783 -35.08 -40.15 4.77
CA GLU A 783 -36.36 -40.81 5.12
C GLU A 783 -36.81 -41.83 4.05
N LYS A 784 -36.76 -41.45 2.76
CA LYS A 784 -37.11 -42.39 1.67
C LYS A 784 -36.19 -43.61 1.63
N PHE A 785 -34.89 -43.40 1.87
CA PHE A 785 -33.90 -44.46 1.93
C PHE A 785 -34.21 -45.43 3.08
N LYS A 786 -34.51 -44.91 4.27
CA LYS A 786 -34.88 -45.73 5.45
C LYS A 786 -36.12 -46.59 5.20
N ASP A 787 -37.17 -46.02 4.59
CA ASP A 787 -38.37 -46.76 4.16
C ASP A 787 -38.04 -47.85 3.12
N THR A 788 -37.22 -47.52 2.11
CA THR A 788 -36.80 -48.45 1.04
C THR A 788 -35.94 -49.59 1.60
N LEU A 789 -34.96 -49.29 2.45
CA LEU A 789 -34.09 -50.26 3.12
C LEU A 789 -34.93 -51.20 4.00
N THR A 790 -35.84 -50.67 4.82
CA THR A 790 -36.73 -51.47 5.67
C THR A 790 -37.56 -52.45 4.85
N LYS A 791 -38.21 -51.98 3.78
CA LYS A 791 -39.02 -52.81 2.88
C LYS A 791 -38.19 -53.88 2.17
N THR A 792 -37.03 -53.51 1.62
CA THR A 792 -36.13 -54.44 0.94
C THR A 792 -35.59 -55.49 1.92
N THR A 793 -35.07 -55.11 3.08
CA THR A 793 -34.54 -56.05 4.08
C THR A 793 -35.62 -56.99 4.64
N GLN A 794 -36.85 -56.52 4.86
CA GLN A 794 -37.96 -57.40 5.27
C GLN A 794 -38.36 -58.39 4.15
N ARG A 795 -38.41 -57.94 2.90
CA ARG A 795 -38.79 -58.78 1.75
C ARG A 795 -37.73 -59.80 1.37
N LEU A 796 -36.44 -59.42 1.38
CA LEU A 796 -35.31 -60.32 1.10
C LEU A 796 -35.17 -61.45 2.13
N LYS A 797 -35.73 -61.30 3.35
CA LYS A 797 -35.78 -62.37 4.36
C LYS A 797 -36.80 -63.47 4.07
N ILE A 798 -37.76 -63.23 3.16
CA ILE A 798 -38.96 -64.08 2.98
C ILE A 798 -39.14 -64.52 1.52
N SER A 799 -38.81 -63.66 0.55
CA SER A 799 -38.97 -63.98 -0.87
C SER A 799 -37.85 -64.88 -1.40
N THR A 800 -38.23 -65.88 -2.17
CA THR A 800 -37.34 -66.71 -2.99
C THR A 800 -37.44 -66.39 -4.49
N ASP A 801 -38.28 -65.42 -4.89
CA ASP A 801 -38.37 -64.99 -6.29
C ASP A 801 -37.17 -64.12 -6.66
N LYS A 802 -36.31 -64.65 -7.52
CA LYS A 802 -35.15 -63.96 -8.08
C LYS A 802 -35.51 -62.62 -8.73
N LYS A 803 -36.67 -62.48 -9.39
CA LYS A 803 -37.09 -61.22 -10.04
C LYS A 803 -37.51 -60.16 -9.02
N GLU A 804 -38.19 -60.56 -7.95
CA GLU A 804 -38.52 -59.67 -6.82
C GLU A 804 -37.23 -59.20 -6.12
N ILE A 805 -36.30 -60.13 -5.84
CA ILE A 805 -34.99 -59.85 -5.23
C ILE A 805 -34.17 -58.87 -6.08
N GLU A 806 -34.03 -59.09 -7.39
CA GLU A 806 -33.28 -58.21 -8.30
C GLU A 806 -33.91 -56.81 -8.38
N LYS A 807 -35.25 -56.71 -8.44
CA LYS A 807 -35.97 -55.43 -8.44
C LYS A 807 -35.74 -54.66 -7.14
N LEU A 808 -35.95 -55.29 -5.98
CA LEU A 808 -35.78 -54.65 -4.66
C LEU A 808 -34.34 -54.19 -4.43
N THR A 809 -33.37 -54.95 -4.93
CA THR A 809 -31.94 -54.61 -4.85
C THR A 809 -31.61 -53.40 -5.74
N ARG A 810 -32.13 -53.35 -6.97
CA ARG A 810 -31.98 -52.18 -7.86
C ARG A 810 -32.61 -50.92 -7.27
N ASP A 811 -33.82 -51.03 -6.72
CA ASP A 811 -34.53 -49.89 -6.12
C ASP A 811 -33.80 -49.36 -4.87
N LEU A 812 -33.19 -50.26 -4.07
CA LEU A 812 -32.29 -49.90 -2.97
C LEU A 812 -31.04 -49.15 -3.49
N ILE A 813 -30.30 -49.73 -4.44
CA ILE A 813 -29.09 -49.13 -5.02
C ILE A 813 -29.36 -47.75 -5.62
N GLU A 814 -30.46 -47.56 -6.36
CA GLU A 814 -30.82 -46.24 -6.90
C GLU A 814 -31.02 -45.21 -5.79
N THR A 815 -31.60 -45.62 -4.66
CA THR A 815 -31.87 -44.74 -3.53
C THR A 815 -30.58 -44.42 -2.76
N THR A 816 -29.70 -45.41 -2.54
CA THR A 816 -28.36 -45.20 -1.94
C THR A 816 -27.47 -44.31 -2.79
N VAL A 817 -27.49 -44.46 -4.13
CA VAL A 817 -26.70 -43.62 -5.06
C VAL A 817 -27.12 -42.15 -4.99
N LYS A 818 -28.42 -41.86 -4.92
CA LYS A 818 -28.91 -40.48 -4.76
C LYS A 818 -28.50 -39.89 -3.42
N LEU A 819 -28.70 -40.67 -2.35
CA LEU A 819 -28.32 -40.28 -1.00
C LEU A 819 -26.82 -39.96 -0.90
N ALA A 820 -25.95 -40.80 -1.46
CA ALA A 820 -24.51 -40.58 -1.53
C ALA A 820 -24.15 -39.25 -2.23
N LEU A 821 -24.77 -38.96 -3.38
CA LEU A 821 -24.52 -37.72 -4.11
C LEU A 821 -24.97 -36.47 -3.33
N ASN A 822 -26.09 -36.55 -2.62
CA ASN A 822 -26.56 -35.44 -1.80
C ASN A 822 -25.75 -35.26 -0.51
N CYS A 823 -25.30 -36.34 0.14
CA CYS A 823 -24.30 -36.27 1.21
C CYS A 823 -23.01 -35.57 0.72
N ALA A 824 -22.51 -35.92 -0.46
CA ALA A 824 -21.32 -35.31 -1.03
C ALA A 824 -21.49 -33.80 -1.30
N ARG A 825 -22.63 -33.38 -1.87
CA ARG A 825 -22.95 -31.97 -2.18
C ARG A 825 -23.02 -31.07 -0.95
N VAL A 826 -23.65 -31.54 0.14
CA VAL A 826 -23.72 -30.77 1.39
C VAL A 826 -22.46 -30.90 2.25
N ASN A 827 -21.45 -31.66 1.78
CA ASN A 827 -20.22 -32.01 2.50
C ASN A 827 -20.49 -32.77 3.83
N ASP A 828 -21.56 -33.58 3.87
CA ASP A 828 -21.81 -34.60 4.89
C ASP A 828 -20.87 -35.81 4.60
N LYS A 829 -19.59 -35.64 4.94
CA LYS A 829 -18.55 -36.66 4.69
C LYS A 829 -18.84 -37.99 5.39
N VAL A 830 -19.48 -37.96 6.57
CA VAL A 830 -19.80 -39.18 7.33
C VAL A 830 -20.96 -39.91 6.66
N GLY A 831 -22.08 -39.21 6.42
CA GLY A 831 -23.21 -39.80 5.68
C GLY A 831 -22.85 -40.23 4.25
N LEU A 832 -21.85 -39.61 3.62
CA LEU A 832 -21.28 -40.11 2.37
C LEU A 832 -20.55 -41.43 2.59
N LEU A 833 -19.57 -41.49 3.51
CA LEU A 833 -18.81 -42.71 3.82
C LEU A 833 -19.76 -43.89 4.11
N ASP A 834 -20.81 -43.65 4.90
CA ASP A 834 -21.85 -44.62 5.25
C ASP A 834 -22.54 -45.21 4.01
N THR A 835 -22.97 -44.36 3.08
CA THR A 835 -23.60 -44.80 1.82
C THR A 835 -22.66 -45.54 0.87
N LEU A 836 -21.37 -45.19 0.86
CA LEU A 836 -20.37 -45.84 0.02
C LEU A 836 -20.00 -47.23 0.54
N GLU A 837 -19.82 -47.37 1.86
CA GLU A 837 -19.60 -48.67 2.50
C GLU A 837 -20.82 -49.59 2.34
N LEU A 838 -22.06 -49.08 2.42
CA LEU A 838 -23.24 -49.91 2.09
C LEU A 838 -23.22 -50.39 0.64
N LEU A 839 -22.87 -49.53 -0.32
CA LEU A 839 -22.84 -49.90 -1.75
C LEU A 839 -21.83 -51.02 -2.06
N ARG A 840 -20.79 -51.18 -1.24
CA ARG A 840 -19.68 -52.11 -1.44
C ARG A 840 -20.13 -53.57 -1.62
N ASP A 841 -21.11 -54.00 -0.84
CA ASP A 841 -21.66 -55.36 -0.90
C ASP A 841 -22.52 -55.61 -2.15
N TYR A 842 -22.93 -54.55 -2.85
CA TYR A 842 -23.77 -54.62 -4.05
C TYR A 842 -22.98 -54.42 -5.37
N VAL A 843 -21.68 -54.10 -5.31
CA VAL A 843 -20.86 -53.97 -6.53
C VAL A 843 -20.50 -55.35 -7.08
N LYS A 844 -20.86 -55.61 -8.34
CA LYS A 844 -20.57 -56.86 -9.07
C LYS A 844 -19.18 -56.82 -9.72
N SER A 845 -18.79 -55.70 -10.36
CA SER A 845 -17.48 -55.61 -11.03
C SER A 845 -16.36 -55.39 -10.03
N GLU A 846 -15.33 -56.22 -10.13
CA GLU A 846 -14.08 -56.08 -9.38
C GLU A 846 -13.35 -54.75 -9.68
N GLU A 847 -13.56 -54.17 -10.87
CA GLU A 847 -13.02 -52.85 -11.22
C GLU A 847 -13.74 -51.73 -10.47
N ASN A 848 -15.08 -51.73 -10.49
CA ASN A 848 -15.88 -50.74 -9.75
C ASN A 848 -15.70 -50.89 -8.24
N ARG A 849 -15.46 -52.11 -7.72
CA ARG A 849 -15.17 -52.35 -6.30
C ARG A 849 -13.87 -51.67 -5.89
N LYS A 850 -12.79 -51.86 -6.66
CA LYS A 850 -11.49 -51.18 -6.43
C LYS A 850 -11.59 -49.67 -6.54
N ASP A 851 -12.39 -49.15 -7.48
CA ASP A 851 -12.61 -47.70 -7.60
C ASP A 851 -13.42 -47.15 -6.41
N LEU A 852 -14.42 -47.90 -5.91
CA LEU A 852 -15.18 -47.54 -4.71
C LEU A 852 -14.30 -47.53 -3.45
N GLU A 853 -13.43 -48.54 -3.28
CA GLU A 853 -12.45 -48.60 -2.17
C GLU A 853 -11.48 -47.41 -2.17
N LYS A 854 -11.01 -46.97 -3.35
CA LYS A 854 -10.20 -45.75 -3.49
C LYS A 854 -10.98 -44.50 -3.05
N VAL A 855 -12.25 -44.40 -3.43
CA VAL A 855 -13.09 -43.25 -3.05
C VAL A 855 -13.37 -43.27 -1.54
N ILE A 856 -13.72 -44.41 -0.96
CA ILE A 856 -13.87 -44.60 0.50
C ILE A 856 -12.61 -44.13 1.23
N SER A 857 -11.43 -44.64 0.84
CA SER A 857 -10.13 -44.27 1.40
C SER A 857 -9.84 -42.76 1.28
N HIS A 858 -10.26 -42.14 0.17
CA HIS A 858 -10.13 -40.71 -0.04
C HIS A 858 -11.07 -39.90 0.88
N ILE A 859 -12.34 -40.32 1.04
CA ILE A 859 -13.27 -39.67 1.97
C ILE A 859 -12.79 -39.80 3.42
N GLU A 860 -12.28 -40.96 3.84
CA GLU A 860 -11.64 -41.14 5.15
C GLU A 860 -10.48 -40.17 5.38
N TYR A 861 -9.61 -39.99 4.37
CA TYR A 861 -8.54 -39.00 4.40
C TYR A 861 -9.07 -37.56 4.51
N LEU A 862 -10.10 -37.19 3.72
CA LEU A 862 -10.73 -35.87 3.81
C LEU A 862 -11.37 -35.62 5.19
N ILE A 863 -11.95 -36.63 5.83
CA ILE A 863 -12.46 -36.54 7.21
C ILE A 863 -11.31 -36.30 8.20
N LYS A 864 -10.24 -37.10 8.09
CA LYS A 864 -9.09 -37.07 9.00
C LYS A 864 -8.37 -35.72 9.00
N GLU A 865 -8.04 -35.19 7.83
CA GLU A 865 -7.43 -33.86 7.70
C GLU A 865 -8.50 -32.75 7.90
N GLY A 866 -9.78 -33.10 7.77
CA GLY A 866 -10.93 -32.20 7.76
C GLY A 866 -10.79 -31.16 6.65
N ILE A 867 -10.63 -31.69 5.43
CA ILE A 867 -10.64 -31.00 4.15
C ILE A 867 -12.08 -31.16 3.59
N PRO A 868 -12.69 -30.14 3.00
CA PRO A 868 -14.01 -30.28 2.39
C PRO A 868 -14.01 -31.11 1.10
N ILE A 869 -15.16 -31.67 0.73
CA ILE A 869 -15.32 -32.33 -0.57
C ILE A 869 -15.32 -31.28 -1.70
N GLY A 870 -14.42 -31.45 -2.67
CA GLY A 870 -14.33 -30.63 -3.88
C GLY A 870 -15.24 -31.13 -5.01
N GLU A 871 -15.62 -30.23 -5.93
CA GLU A 871 -16.56 -30.54 -7.02
C GLU A 871 -16.04 -31.65 -7.97
N ASP A 872 -14.73 -31.69 -8.24
CA ASP A 872 -14.11 -32.79 -9.02
C ASP A 872 -14.30 -34.16 -8.35
N THR A 873 -14.22 -34.23 -7.02
CA THR A 873 -14.51 -35.46 -6.27
C THR A 873 -15.99 -35.85 -6.42
N ILE A 874 -16.92 -34.88 -6.42
CA ILE A 874 -18.36 -35.12 -6.60
C ILE A 874 -18.67 -35.62 -8.02
N GLU A 875 -18.09 -35.02 -9.06
CA GLU A 875 -18.31 -35.46 -10.44
C GLU A 875 -17.66 -36.83 -10.73
N ARG A 876 -16.46 -37.11 -10.21
CA ARG A 876 -15.86 -38.47 -10.28
C ARG A 876 -16.70 -39.51 -9.56
N LEU A 877 -17.18 -39.19 -8.35
CA LEU A 877 -18.08 -40.05 -7.58
C LEU A 877 -19.36 -40.33 -8.39
N LYS A 878 -19.97 -39.31 -8.98
CA LYS A 878 -21.15 -39.42 -9.85
C LYS A 878 -20.92 -40.32 -11.07
N VAL A 879 -19.75 -40.30 -11.70
CA VAL A 879 -19.41 -41.24 -12.77
C VAL A 879 -19.37 -42.68 -12.23
N LEU A 880 -18.66 -42.92 -11.11
CA LEU A 880 -18.55 -44.24 -10.49
C LEU A 880 -19.91 -44.81 -10.05
N LEU A 881 -20.71 -44.02 -9.32
CA LEU A 881 -22.03 -44.43 -8.84
C LEU A 881 -22.99 -44.76 -10.00
N ASN A 882 -22.89 -44.05 -11.13
CA ASN A 882 -23.63 -44.39 -12.34
C ASN A 882 -23.14 -45.69 -13.01
N ARG A 883 -21.83 -46.02 -12.94
CA ARG A 883 -21.31 -47.33 -13.38
C ARG A 883 -21.88 -48.45 -12.52
N ILE A 884 -21.83 -48.31 -11.19
CA ILE A 884 -22.37 -49.29 -10.22
C ILE A 884 -23.88 -49.50 -10.45
N LYS A 885 -24.66 -48.42 -10.62
CA LYS A 885 -26.10 -48.52 -10.92
C LYS A 885 -26.39 -49.33 -12.19
N ARG A 886 -25.54 -49.22 -13.23
CA ARG A 886 -25.71 -49.95 -14.51
C ARG A 886 -25.46 -51.45 -14.39
N GLU A 887 -24.77 -51.93 -13.35
CA GLU A 887 -24.58 -53.38 -13.10
C GLU A 887 -25.89 -54.09 -12.70
N TRP A 888 -26.94 -53.33 -12.38
CA TRP A 888 -28.25 -53.78 -11.93
C TRP A 888 -29.40 -53.25 -12.81
N SER A 889 -29.08 -52.67 -13.97
CA SER A 889 -30.06 -52.10 -14.91
C SER A 889 -30.56 -53.13 -15.91
#